data_AF-A0A2M8NZC7-F1
#
_entry.id   AF-A0A2M8NZC7-F1
#
_cell.length_a   1.000
_cell.length_b   1.000
_cell.length_c   1.000
_cell.angle_alpha   90.00
_cell.angle_beta   90.00
_cell.angle_gamma   90.00
#
_symmetry.space_group_name_H-M   'P 1'
#
loop_
_entity.id
_entity.type
_entity.pdbx_description
1 polymer ?
#
loop_
_entity_poly.entity_id
_entity_poly.type
_entity_poly.pdbx_seq_one_letter_code
_entity_poly.pdbx_strand_id
1 'polypeptide(L)'
;MFTHAVFWQVPLHSSDFRFQEWAGTQRHPICFSPASKSLSHQPPQKGFTNMCSIAVDTFVISYLNRNWSIFPVYADQRPTFAKQPAVRWAEYQNRVATLSEINGWYNVQKLSGIAIVTGNLSRLVVLDFDSIDTYDAFCLQFPRLAHSYTVNTRRGKHIYYTLIPTLKAPPTMRGANVDLQSEGAYVVAPPTTIDGFTYTIAKDLPLHQLIPADIAHIQRFIQSAKSIITPSDDHAPVSSTPAVTPAHHHINVSYIQRRYLDALDMGRNNALFWVSCLARDYGIPQAELLTAMLNLHASRPTPATHRRETFAGRLREARATIASAYSRPPRPIKTNQPVTPQLPNRLREIMLQAKMMGVLRTIEALRLAGITPHTQFTAQQALDRLKGIVGRDTIRNALNDTAPNTGLPIFQSPRAPLVPNGIANDRCTAVPNSCELVTIKNSGKNAKGRPAIIYTMPSNDDLFVIFNQKPLKQSDPLTLDDLTNRRRVRMSLHKSFLTRLPGRWAIASFANRLGVTKRTIQNYHALDKNFCSIPLHNSNIVRWAGLKYIFAEEFPHKGFFLTDSLNKKYPAKEGIAKKLLAKRQDVLIHERVPNFWWYGSPDTPPLCPKFNADMARTMDEIQRQKFAHTRFITQKTLAASALEALEANPGDIPPVDVTSPVLNVGFTPPKHAPSCDITRRPSANRAVDTVQPPLLPDMPIIMPDHLASSAPKPRPKSKFGAFHTYRRRFEDDAKEALAIRLQKAINDRTTDKAHRITRESARRLVDRYSEFAINDALRLMDSRKNITKPVGFISTVLRASLRRT
;
A
#
# COMPACT_ATOMS: atom_id res chain seq x y z
N MET A 1 48.59 24.84 29.16
CA MET A 1 47.57 23.86 28.71
C MET A 1 47.07 24.27 27.33
N PHE A 2 46.72 23.31 26.47
CA PHE A 2 45.90 23.40 25.25
C PHE A 2 45.93 24.73 24.45
N THR A 3 46.82 24.84 23.45
CA THR A 3 46.53 24.63 22.00
C THR A 3 45.60 25.69 21.40
N HIS A 4 46.11 26.74 20.75
CA HIS A 4 46.64 26.77 19.36
C HIS A 4 45.69 26.20 18.29
N ALA A 5 45.32 27.08 17.35
CA ALA A 5 44.70 26.74 16.08
C ALA A 5 45.74 26.87 14.95
N VAL A 6 45.65 26.02 13.92
CA VAL A 6 46.53 26.06 12.75
C VAL A 6 45.69 25.87 11.49
N PHE A 7 45.86 26.76 10.51
CA PHE A 7 45.30 26.62 9.16
C PHE A 7 46.07 25.56 8.36
N TRP A 8 45.34 24.75 7.59
CA TRP A 8 45.87 24.08 6.40
C TRP A 8 44.79 24.04 5.31
N GLN A 9 45.22 24.01 4.05
CA GLN A 9 44.43 24.32 2.86
C GLN A 9 45.00 23.55 1.65
N VAL A 10 44.21 23.31 0.58
CA VAL A 10 44.65 22.69 -0.70
C VAL A 10 44.95 21.16 -0.55
N PRO A 11 44.88 20.28 -1.59
CA PRO A 11 44.58 20.49 -3.02
C PRO A 11 43.30 19.84 -3.58
N LEU A 12 42.85 20.40 -4.71
CA LEU A 12 42.30 19.63 -5.84
C LEU A 12 43.47 19.20 -6.74
N HIS A 13 43.30 18.12 -7.53
CA HIS A 13 44.29 17.70 -8.51
C HIS A 13 43.73 17.71 -9.93
N SER A 14 44.53 18.24 -10.84
CA SER A 14 44.30 18.32 -12.28
C SER A 14 45.57 17.85 -12.98
N SER A 15 45.44 17.17 -14.12
CA SER A 15 46.56 16.82 -14.99
C SER A 15 46.10 16.81 -16.45
N ASP A 16 46.69 17.69 -17.26
CA ASP A 16 46.44 17.83 -18.69
C ASP A 16 46.90 16.62 -19.51
N PHE A 17 46.47 16.57 -20.77
CA PHE A 17 47.41 16.36 -21.88
C PHE A 17 46.88 16.98 -23.18
N ARG A 18 47.74 17.71 -23.90
CA ARG A 18 47.52 18.14 -25.30
C ARG A 18 48.35 17.27 -26.24
N PHE A 19 47.93 17.12 -27.49
CA PHE A 19 48.84 17.09 -28.64
C PHE A 19 48.15 17.65 -29.90
N GLN A 20 48.93 18.07 -30.89
CA GLN A 20 48.47 18.82 -32.07
C GLN A 20 48.31 17.96 -33.33
N GLU A 21 47.61 18.52 -34.32
CA GLU A 21 47.44 17.98 -35.67
C GLU A 21 48.74 17.98 -36.50
N TRP A 22 48.78 17.17 -37.56
CA TRP A 22 49.71 17.35 -38.68
C TRP A 22 48.98 17.06 -40.00
N ALA A 23 49.33 17.76 -41.07
CA ALA A 23 48.54 17.83 -42.31
C ALA A 23 49.21 17.13 -43.51
N GLY A 24 48.41 16.70 -44.49
CA GLY A 24 48.86 16.12 -45.76
C GLY A 24 47.89 16.47 -46.90
N THR A 25 48.41 16.63 -48.13
CA THR A 25 47.79 17.51 -49.15
C THR A 25 47.50 16.87 -50.51
N GLN A 26 46.46 17.42 -51.17
CA GLN A 26 46.30 17.62 -52.63
C GLN A 26 46.22 16.40 -53.58
N ARG A 27 45.10 16.30 -54.33
CA ARG A 27 45.05 16.47 -55.82
C ARG A 27 43.61 16.35 -56.38
N HIS A 28 43.38 17.05 -57.51
CA HIS A 28 42.20 17.04 -58.40
C HIS A 28 42.73 16.77 -59.87
N PRO A 29 42.01 16.92 -61.01
CA PRO A 29 40.61 17.36 -61.30
C PRO A 29 39.90 16.52 -62.43
N ILE A 30 38.85 17.10 -63.06
CA ILE A 30 38.25 16.76 -64.39
C ILE A 30 37.38 15.48 -64.41
N CYS A 31 36.08 15.46 -64.79
CA CYS A 31 35.11 16.50 -65.19
C CYS A 31 33.67 16.04 -64.75
N PHE A 32 32.48 16.37 -65.30
CA PHE A 32 31.99 17.10 -66.49
C PHE A 32 30.56 17.68 -66.24
N SER A 33 29.81 18.05 -67.29
CA SER A 33 28.41 18.56 -67.27
C SER A 33 27.81 18.49 -68.69
N PRO A 34 26.47 18.65 -68.95
CA PRO A 34 25.48 19.40 -68.14
C PRO A 34 24.04 18.80 -68.01
N ALA A 35 23.16 19.56 -67.33
CA ALA A 35 21.68 19.66 -67.50
C ALA A 35 20.80 18.40 -67.19
N SER A 36 19.77 18.43 -66.33
CA SER A 36 18.77 19.49 -66.09
C SER A 36 17.74 19.17 -64.97
N LYS A 37 17.08 20.22 -64.46
CA LYS A 37 15.72 20.31 -63.85
C LYS A 37 15.27 19.32 -62.73
N SER A 38 15.20 19.91 -61.53
CA SER A 38 14.05 19.87 -60.58
C SER A 38 13.90 18.73 -59.55
N LEU A 39 13.04 18.98 -58.55
CA LEU A 39 12.61 18.10 -57.44
C LEU A 39 13.68 17.71 -56.41
N SER A 40 14.10 18.69 -55.60
CA SER A 40 14.88 18.48 -54.38
C SER A 40 14.03 17.88 -53.23
N HIS A 41 14.06 16.57 -53.06
CA HIS A 41 13.62 15.93 -51.82
C HIS A 41 14.57 16.32 -50.66
N GLN A 42 14.05 17.04 -49.65
CA GLN A 42 14.68 17.06 -48.34
C GLN A 42 14.32 15.78 -47.55
N PRO A 43 15.24 15.23 -46.74
CA PRO A 43 14.93 14.11 -45.86
C PRO A 43 13.95 14.56 -44.75
N PRO A 44 13.01 13.70 -44.32
CA PRO A 44 11.97 14.07 -43.36
C PRO A 44 12.55 14.34 -41.97
N GLN A 45 12.36 15.57 -41.45
CA GLN A 45 12.69 15.89 -40.07
C GLN A 45 11.80 15.09 -39.10
N LYS A 46 12.40 14.18 -38.33
CA LYS A 46 11.72 13.49 -37.23
C LYS A 46 11.71 14.38 -35.98
N GLY A 47 10.56 14.97 -35.63
CA GLY A 47 10.42 15.74 -34.40
C GLY A 47 8.98 16.11 -33.98
N PHE A 48 8.63 15.80 -32.73
CA PHE A 48 7.66 16.50 -31.87
C PHE A 48 6.15 16.59 -32.21
N THR A 49 5.62 16.00 -33.28
CA THR A 49 4.15 16.02 -33.53
C THR A 49 3.34 14.88 -32.88
N ASN A 50 3.91 13.69 -32.66
CA ASN A 50 3.10 12.50 -32.31
C ASN A 50 2.78 12.26 -30.82
N MET A 51 3.49 12.87 -29.85
CA MET A 51 3.27 12.55 -28.43
C MET A 51 1.95 13.09 -27.86
N CYS A 52 1.40 14.18 -28.43
CA CYS A 52 0.20 14.82 -27.89
C CYS A 52 -1.08 13.98 -28.15
N SER A 53 -1.25 13.43 -29.36
CA SER A 53 -2.42 12.60 -29.72
C SER A 53 -2.53 11.38 -28.80
N ILE A 54 -1.42 10.65 -28.62
CA ILE A 54 -1.34 9.42 -27.81
C ILE A 54 -1.72 9.68 -26.34
N ALA A 55 -1.32 10.83 -25.79
CA ALA A 55 -1.72 11.24 -24.44
C ALA A 55 -3.23 11.50 -24.34
N VAL A 56 -3.81 12.25 -25.28
CA VAL A 56 -5.25 12.53 -25.34
C VAL A 56 -6.07 11.24 -25.45
N ASP A 57 -5.71 10.33 -26.36
CA ASP A 57 -6.37 9.04 -26.54
C ASP A 57 -6.38 8.21 -25.22
N THR A 58 -5.25 8.20 -24.51
CA THR A 58 -5.11 7.48 -23.23
C THR A 58 -6.06 8.03 -22.16
N PHE A 59 -6.21 9.35 -22.06
CA PHE A 59 -7.14 9.99 -21.11
C PHE A 59 -8.61 9.84 -21.53
N VAL A 60 -8.93 9.96 -22.82
CA VAL A 60 -10.26 9.69 -23.39
C VAL A 60 -10.74 8.29 -22.99
N ILE A 61 -9.92 7.26 -23.22
CA ILE A 61 -10.22 5.88 -22.81
C ILE A 61 -10.39 5.79 -21.28
N SER A 62 -9.54 6.49 -20.51
CA SER A 62 -9.62 6.52 -19.05
C SER A 62 -10.96 7.08 -18.52
N TYR A 63 -11.56 8.07 -19.21
CA TYR A 63 -12.83 8.67 -18.80
C TYR A 63 -14.04 7.84 -19.25
N LEU A 64 -14.01 7.28 -20.45
CA LEU A 64 -15.04 6.35 -20.92
C LEU A 64 -15.11 5.10 -20.02
N ASN A 65 -13.97 4.57 -19.59
CA ASN A 65 -13.89 3.46 -18.62
C ASN A 65 -14.44 3.82 -17.22
N ARG A 66 -14.60 5.10 -16.89
CA ARG A 66 -15.25 5.59 -15.65
C ARG A 66 -16.74 5.91 -15.85
N ASN A 67 -17.31 5.62 -17.03
CA ASN A 67 -18.65 6.00 -17.48
C ASN A 67 -18.89 7.53 -17.47
N TRP A 68 -17.85 8.33 -17.71
CA TRP A 68 -17.99 9.79 -17.81
C TRP A 68 -18.31 10.20 -19.24
N SER A 69 -19.40 10.93 -19.43
CA SER A 69 -19.73 11.54 -20.72
C SER A 69 -18.77 12.70 -20.99
N ILE A 70 -18.12 12.68 -22.15
CA ILE A 70 -17.10 13.65 -22.54
C ILE A 70 -17.44 14.32 -23.88
N PHE A 71 -16.98 15.56 -24.03
CA PHE A 71 -17.06 16.32 -25.28
C PHE A 71 -15.86 17.28 -25.38
N PRO A 72 -15.48 17.75 -26.58
CA PRO A 72 -14.32 18.59 -26.75
C PRO A 72 -14.58 20.04 -26.34
N VAL A 73 -13.59 20.66 -25.72
CA VAL A 73 -13.53 22.11 -25.47
C VAL A 73 -12.34 22.71 -26.20
N TYR A 74 -12.42 23.99 -26.51
CA TYR A 74 -11.27 24.72 -27.03
C TYR A 74 -10.18 24.84 -25.96
N ALA A 75 -8.95 24.61 -26.40
CA ALA A 75 -7.70 24.68 -25.64
C ALA A 75 -6.77 25.71 -26.31
N ASP A 76 -5.45 25.62 -26.11
CA ASP A 76 -4.45 26.52 -26.73
C ASP A 76 -4.49 26.58 -28.27
N GLN A 77 -5.22 25.68 -28.93
CA GLN A 77 -5.53 25.73 -30.36
C GLN A 77 -6.44 26.91 -30.76
N ARG A 78 -7.26 27.42 -29.81
CA ARG A 78 -8.10 28.63 -29.95
C ARG A 78 -8.19 29.35 -28.60
N PRO A 79 -7.14 30.07 -28.15
CA PRO A 79 -7.08 30.65 -26.81
C PRO A 79 -8.23 31.60 -26.46
N THR A 80 -8.73 32.35 -27.46
CA THR A 80 -9.88 33.26 -27.33
C THR A 80 -11.19 32.59 -26.91
N PHE A 81 -11.34 31.30 -27.19
CA PHE A 81 -12.51 30.50 -26.84
C PHE A 81 -12.19 29.43 -25.78
N ALA A 82 -11.04 29.51 -25.12
CA ALA A 82 -10.58 28.45 -24.23
C ALA A 82 -11.58 28.11 -23.11
N LYS A 83 -11.65 26.82 -22.76
CA LYS A 83 -12.70 26.19 -21.92
C LYS A 83 -14.10 26.10 -22.54
N GLN A 84 -14.43 26.86 -23.58
CA GLN A 84 -15.76 26.79 -24.20
C GLN A 84 -15.93 25.51 -25.04
N PRO A 85 -17.15 24.96 -25.17
CA PRO A 85 -17.40 23.78 -26.00
C PRO A 85 -17.04 24.01 -27.47
N ALA A 86 -16.37 23.03 -28.08
CA ALA A 86 -16.12 23.00 -29.53
C ALA A 86 -17.30 22.39 -30.32
N VAL A 87 -18.37 21.97 -29.63
CA VAL A 87 -19.58 21.32 -30.18
C VAL A 87 -20.85 21.85 -29.50
N ARG A 88 -22.03 21.52 -30.02
CA ARG A 88 -23.34 21.80 -29.39
C ARG A 88 -23.53 20.98 -28.11
N TRP A 89 -22.91 21.42 -27.02
CA TRP A 89 -22.81 20.68 -25.75
C TRP A 89 -24.16 20.32 -25.10
N ALA A 90 -25.23 21.06 -25.40
CA ALA A 90 -26.57 20.86 -24.84
C ALA A 90 -27.14 19.45 -25.11
N GLU A 91 -26.82 18.85 -26.27
CA GLU A 91 -27.17 17.46 -26.57
C GLU A 91 -26.52 16.49 -25.57
N TYR A 92 -25.24 16.70 -25.29
CA TYR A 92 -24.38 15.82 -24.50
C TYR A 92 -24.63 15.92 -22.99
N GLN A 93 -25.48 16.86 -22.55
CA GLN A 93 -26.07 16.82 -21.21
C GLN A 93 -27.00 15.62 -21.02
N ASN A 94 -27.66 15.18 -22.10
CA ASN A 94 -28.71 14.15 -22.07
C ASN A 94 -28.28 12.84 -22.76
N ARG A 95 -27.34 12.89 -23.72
CA ARG A 95 -26.77 11.70 -24.38
C ARG A 95 -25.27 11.57 -24.16
N VAL A 96 -24.76 10.34 -24.14
CA VAL A 96 -23.31 10.08 -24.23
C VAL A 96 -22.88 10.19 -25.69
N ALA A 97 -21.70 10.77 -25.94
CA ALA A 97 -21.10 10.83 -27.27
C ALA A 97 -20.76 9.43 -27.82
N THR A 98 -20.97 9.21 -29.11
CA THR A 98 -20.60 7.96 -29.79
C THR A 98 -19.10 7.88 -30.04
N LEU A 99 -18.58 6.66 -30.22
CA LEU A 99 -17.16 6.46 -30.57
C LEU A 99 -16.78 7.10 -31.92
N SER A 100 -17.74 7.25 -32.85
CA SER A 100 -17.52 7.94 -34.13
C SER A 100 -17.32 9.44 -33.93
N GLU A 101 -18.19 10.09 -33.14
CA GLU A 101 -18.05 11.51 -32.77
C GLU A 101 -16.74 11.77 -32.02
N ILE A 102 -16.42 10.95 -31.02
CA ILE A 102 -15.19 11.03 -30.22
C ILE A 102 -13.94 10.89 -31.11
N ASN A 103 -13.91 9.91 -32.01
CA ASN A 103 -12.81 9.75 -32.95
C ASN A 103 -12.72 10.93 -33.96
N GLY A 104 -13.87 11.45 -34.40
CA GLY A 104 -13.95 12.65 -35.22
C GLY A 104 -13.31 13.87 -34.55
N TRP A 105 -13.58 14.09 -33.26
CA TRP A 105 -13.04 15.23 -32.50
C TRP A 105 -11.54 15.13 -32.23
N TYR A 106 -11.11 14.04 -31.59
CA TYR A 106 -9.74 13.93 -31.07
C TYR A 106 -8.75 13.43 -32.14
N ASN A 107 -9.19 12.57 -33.06
CA ASN A 107 -8.30 11.96 -34.05
C ASN A 107 -8.37 12.53 -35.47
N VAL A 108 -9.53 13.05 -35.92
CA VAL A 108 -9.65 13.70 -37.23
C VAL A 108 -9.49 15.22 -37.11
N GLN A 109 -10.29 15.89 -36.28
CA GLN A 109 -10.25 17.34 -36.05
C GLN A 109 -9.08 17.78 -35.14
N LYS A 110 -8.38 16.81 -34.52
CA LYS A 110 -7.22 17.00 -33.62
C LYS A 110 -7.46 17.97 -32.46
N LEU A 111 -8.70 18.10 -31.99
CA LEU A 111 -9.02 18.90 -30.81
C LEU A 111 -8.29 18.34 -29.57
N SER A 112 -7.67 19.21 -28.75
CA SER A 112 -6.85 18.77 -27.60
C SER A 112 -7.48 18.99 -26.22
N GLY A 113 -8.60 19.72 -26.14
CA GLY A 113 -9.30 19.99 -24.89
C GLY A 113 -10.43 18.99 -24.62
N ILE A 114 -10.45 18.43 -23.42
CA ILE A 114 -11.48 17.48 -22.94
C ILE A 114 -12.30 18.15 -21.83
N ALA A 115 -13.62 18.12 -21.96
CA ALA A 115 -14.55 18.36 -20.86
C ALA A 115 -15.32 17.09 -20.49
N ILE A 116 -15.67 16.99 -19.20
CA ILE A 116 -16.55 15.96 -18.64
C ILE A 116 -17.87 16.61 -18.22
N VAL A 117 -18.99 16.07 -18.68
CA VAL A 117 -20.33 16.46 -18.25
C VAL A 117 -20.55 15.97 -16.81
N THR A 118 -20.99 16.84 -15.90
CA THR A 118 -21.33 16.48 -14.52
C THR A 118 -22.83 16.18 -14.38
N GLY A 119 -23.24 15.69 -13.21
CA GLY A 119 -24.61 15.35 -12.90
C GLY A 119 -24.96 13.87 -13.08
N ASN A 120 -26.24 13.60 -13.36
CA ASN A 120 -26.83 12.27 -13.43
C ASN A 120 -26.29 11.41 -14.58
N LEU A 121 -25.94 12.00 -15.73
CA LEU A 121 -25.45 11.25 -16.90
C LEU A 121 -24.13 10.52 -16.60
N SER A 122 -23.15 11.24 -16.04
CA SER A 122 -21.84 10.69 -15.65
C SER A 122 -21.79 10.14 -14.21
N ARG A 123 -22.90 10.22 -13.47
CA ARG A 123 -23.00 9.92 -12.02
C ARG A 123 -21.91 10.60 -11.18
N LEU A 124 -21.58 11.84 -11.56
CA LEU A 124 -20.39 12.59 -11.15
C LEU A 124 -20.77 13.98 -10.64
N VAL A 125 -20.19 14.40 -9.52
CA VAL A 125 -20.28 15.77 -9.00
C VAL A 125 -18.86 16.25 -8.70
N VAL A 126 -18.56 17.51 -8.95
CA VAL A 126 -17.21 18.07 -8.74
C VAL A 126 -17.31 19.33 -7.89
N LEU A 127 -16.49 19.39 -6.83
CA LEU A 127 -16.29 20.59 -6.04
C LEU A 127 -15.05 21.30 -6.58
N ASP A 128 -15.30 22.42 -7.24
CA ASP A 128 -14.36 23.22 -8.03
C ASP A 128 -13.89 24.41 -7.18
N PHE A 129 -12.61 24.43 -6.82
CA PHE A 129 -12.01 25.47 -5.98
C PHE A 129 -11.15 26.40 -6.83
N ASP A 130 -11.54 27.68 -6.88
CA ASP A 130 -10.75 28.76 -7.48
C ASP A 130 -9.61 29.24 -6.56
N SER A 131 -9.71 28.99 -5.24
CA SER A 131 -8.66 29.32 -4.27
C SER A 131 -8.11 28.08 -3.56
N ILE A 132 -6.78 28.03 -3.42
CA ILE A 132 -6.08 27.00 -2.65
C ILE A 132 -6.40 27.09 -1.14
N ASP A 133 -6.62 28.29 -0.60
CA ASP A 133 -6.95 28.49 0.82
C ASP A 133 -8.33 27.91 1.16
N THR A 134 -9.30 28.09 0.27
CA THR A 134 -10.66 27.53 0.40
C THR A 134 -10.63 26.00 0.28
N TYR A 135 -9.79 25.46 -0.61
CA TYR A 135 -9.52 24.02 -0.72
C TYR A 135 -8.87 23.47 0.56
N ASP A 136 -7.86 24.13 1.12
CA ASP A 136 -7.19 23.66 2.34
C ASP A 136 -8.09 23.80 3.59
N ALA A 137 -8.93 24.83 3.66
CA ALA A 137 -9.98 24.95 4.67
C ALA A 137 -10.97 23.76 4.60
N PHE A 138 -11.44 23.42 3.39
CA PHE A 138 -12.27 22.23 3.17
C PHE A 138 -11.55 20.93 3.52
N CYS A 139 -10.25 20.82 3.22
CA CYS A 139 -9.43 19.66 3.59
C CYS A 139 -9.29 19.49 5.11
N LEU A 140 -9.24 20.58 5.86
CA LEU A 140 -9.17 20.57 7.33
C LEU A 140 -10.52 20.27 7.98
N GLN A 141 -11.61 20.83 7.45
CA GLN A 141 -12.96 20.66 8.00
C GLN A 141 -13.61 19.33 7.59
N PHE A 142 -13.40 18.89 6.35
CA PHE A 142 -13.97 17.67 5.78
C PHE A 142 -12.90 16.71 5.21
N PRO A 143 -11.92 16.25 6.01
CA PRO A 143 -10.80 15.42 5.54
C PRO A 143 -11.21 14.05 4.96
N ARG A 144 -12.46 13.63 5.15
CA ARG A 144 -13.05 12.47 4.45
C ARG A 144 -13.40 12.81 3.00
N LEU A 145 -14.09 13.92 2.77
CA LEU A 145 -14.51 14.36 1.42
C LEU A 145 -13.30 14.78 0.58
N ALA A 146 -12.33 15.44 1.20
CA ALA A 146 -11.07 15.81 0.56
C ALA A 146 -10.14 14.63 0.21
N HIS A 147 -10.46 13.39 0.64
CA HIS A 147 -9.74 12.18 0.28
C HIS A 147 -10.38 11.49 -0.93
N SER A 148 -10.45 12.22 -2.05
CA SER A 148 -11.03 11.78 -3.31
C SER A 148 -10.13 12.15 -4.50
N TYR A 149 -10.44 11.62 -5.69
CA TYR A 149 -9.79 11.99 -6.95
C TYR A 149 -9.73 13.52 -7.11
N THR A 150 -8.52 14.06 -7.23
CA THR A 150 -8.29 15.52 -7.23
C THR A 150 -7.45 15.91 -8.44
N VAL A 151 -7.83 16.97 -9.15
CA VAL A 151 -7.10 17.54 -10.30
C VAL A 151 -6.58 18.95 -9.96
N ASN A 152 -5.38 19.28 -10.43
CA ASN A 152 -4.82 20.63 -10.38
C ASN A 152 -5.53 21.53 -11.40
N THR A 153 -6.05 22.67 -10.95
CA THR A 153 -6.37 23.81 -11.83
C THR A 153 -5.27 24.85 -11.72
N ARG A 154 -5.33 25.90 -12.56
CA ARG A 154 -4.34 26.99 -12.56
C ARG A 154 -4.32 27.80 -11.26
N ARG A 155 -5.41 27.83 -10.50
CA ARG A 155 -5.56 28.65 -9.28
C ARG A 155 -5.87 27.82 -8.02
N GLY A 156 -6.51 26.66 -8.17
CA GLY A 156 -6.88 25.77 -7.08
C GLY A 156 -7.01 24.31 -7.53
N LYS A 157 -8.14 23.67 -7.25
CA LYS A 157 -8.32 22.21 -7.38
C LYS A 157 -9.77 21.84 -7.75
N HIS A 158 -9.95 20.84 -8.60
CA HIS A 158 -11.23 20.12 -8.70
C HIS A 158 -11.17 18.87 -7.82
N ILE A 159 -12.12 18.66 -6.91
CA ILE A 159 -12.32 17.38 -6.19
C ILE A 159 -13.54 16.67 -6.78
N TYR A 160 -13.35 15.48 -7.33
CA TYR A 160 -14.39 14.71 -8.02
C TYR A 160 -15.05 13.72 -7.05
N TYR A 161 -16.36 13.51 -7.22
CA TYR A 161 -17.18 12.63 -6.38
C TYR A 161 -18.19 11.85 -7.22
N THR A 162 -18.58 10.67 -6.75
CA THR A 162 -19.64 9.87 -7.39
C THR A 162 -20.88 9.76 -6.50
N LEU A 163 -22.05 9.49 -7.09
CA LEU A 163 -23.34 9.45 -6.40
C LEU A 163 -23.81 8.01 -6.18
N ILE A 164 -24.29 7.66 -4.98
CA ILE A 164 -24.99 6.36 -4.75
C ILE A 164 -26.10 6.17 -5.80
N PRO A 165 -26.33 4.98 -6.38
CA PRO A 165 -27.25 4.82 -7.52
C PRO A 165 -28.68 5.34 -7.31
N THR A 166 -29.17 5.35 -6.06
CA THR A 166 -30.49 5.84 -5.67
C THR A 166 -30.61 7.37 -5.53
N LEU A 167 -29.49 8.11 -5.57
CA LEU A 167 -29.44 9.55 -5.35
C LEU A 167 -29.36 10.29 -6.68
N LYS A 168 -30.33 11.17 -6.96
CA LYS A 168 -30.23 12.14 -8.06
C LYS A 168 -29.12 13.16 -7.76
N ALA A 169 -28.46 13.65 -8.79
CA ALA A 169 -27.52 14.76 -8.65
C ALA A 169 -28.22 16.00 -8.10
N PRO A 170 -27.59 16.77 -7.19
CA PRO A 170 -28.10 18.07 -6.79
C PRO A 170 -27.98 19.07 -7.95
N PRO A 171 -28.72 20.20 -7.94
CA PRO A 171 -28.45 21.28 -8.88
C PRO A 171 -27.01 21.81 -8.72
N THR A 172 -26.46 22.35 -9.80
CA THR A 172 -25.19 23.08 -9.76
C THR A 172 -25.32 24.31 -8.86
N MET A 173 -24.35 24.57 -7.98
CA MET A 173 -24.40 25.67 -7.00
C MET A 173 -23.13 26.50 -7.02
N ARG A 174 -23.28 27.83 -7.16
CA ARG A 174 -22.16 28.79 -7.08
C ARG A 174 -21.90 29.25 -5.64
N GLY A 175 -20.63 29.37 -5.26
CA GLY A 175 -20.15 29.82 -3.95
C GLY A 175 -19.12 30.95 -4.04
N ALA A 176 -18.38 31.16 -2.95
CA ALA A 176 -17.27 32.13 -2.89
C ALA A 176 -15.93 31.37 -2.97
N ASN A 177 -15.27 31.45 -4.12
CA ASN A 177 -14.04 30.69 -4.46
C ASN A 177 -14.18 29.16 -4.43
N VAL A 178 -15.43 28.64 -4.34
CA VAL A 178 -15.75 27.21 -4.39
C VAL A 178 -17.15 26.99 -4.97
N ASP A 179 -17.24 26.18 -6.03
CA ASP A 179 -18.46 25.88 -6.77
C ASP A 179 -18.75 24.37 -6.81
N LEU A 180 -20.02 23.99 -6.82
CA LEU A 180 -20.48 22.61 -6.99
C LEU A 180 -20.96 22.39 -8.42
N GLN A 181 -20.08 21.89 -9.29
CA GLN A 181 -20.42 21.50 -10.67
C GLN A 181 -21.15 20.15 -10.63
N SER A 182 -22.43 20.14 -11.00
CA SER A 182 -23.35 19.02 -10.83
C SER A 182 -24.27 18.90 -12.04
N GLU A 183 -25.60 18.78 -11.87
CA GLU A 183 -26.55 18.74 -12.98
C GLU A 183 -26.46 20.03 -13.83
N GLY A 184 -26.50 19.87 -15.16
CA GLY A 184 -26.46 21.00 -16.11
C GLY A 184 -25.09 21.69 -16.21
N ALA A 185 -24.00 21.06 -15.78
CA ALA A 185 -22.65 21.62 -15.82
C ALA A 185 -21.61 20.66 -16.44
N TYR A 186 -20.39 21.16 -16.61
CA TYR A 186 -19.23 20.39 -17.04
C TYR A 186 -17.95 20.92 -16.39
N VAL A 187 -16.89 20.11 -16.40
CA VAL A 187 -15.55 20.49 -15.96
C VAL A 187 -14.50 20.21 -17.02
N VAL A 188 -13.48 21.07 -17.13
CA VAL A 188 -12.29 20.81 -17.96
C VAL A 188 -11.40 19.77 -17.26
N ALA A 189 -10.91 18.80 -18.04
CA ALA A 189 -10.21 17.62 -17.56
C ALA A 189 -8.77 17.52 -18.11
N PRO A 190 -7.86 16.81 -17.42
CA PRO A 190 -6.58 16.37 -17.99
C PRO A 190 -6.75 15.65 -19.34
N PRO A 191 -5.78 15.73 -20.28
CA PRO A 191 -4.52 16.47 -20.21
C PRO A 191 -4.66 17.86 -20.88
N THR A 192 -5.84 18.49 -20.82
CA THR A 192 -6.08 19.78 -21.48
C THR A 192 -5.07 20.84 -21.03
N THR A 193 -4.52 21.60 -21.97
CA THR A 193 -3.62 22.74 -21.70
C THR A 193 -4.29 24.05 -22.11
N ILE A 194 -4.26 25.06 -21.22
CA ILE A 194 -4.85 26.38 -21.42
C ILE A 194 -3.92 27.47 -20.89
N ASP A 195 -3.50 28.36 -21.80
CA ASP A 195 -2.49 29.40 -21.62
C ASP A 195 -1.25 28.83 -20.91
N GLY A 196 -0.70 27.76 -21.50
CA GLY A 196 0.48 27.04 -21.00
C GLY A 196 0.27 26.19 -19.74
N PHE A 197 -0.89 26.24 -19.10
CA PHE A 197 -1.20 25.42 -17.91
C PHE A 197 -1.92 24.12 -18.28
N THR A 198 -1.29 22.97 -18.03
CA THR A 198 -1.90 21.65 -18.20
C THR A 198 -2.65 21.18 -16.96
N TYR A 199 -3.93 20.83 -17.11
CA TYR A 199 -4.71 20.18 -16.05
C TYR A 199 -4.11 18.79 -15.77
N THR A 200 -3.72 18.53 -14.52
CA THR A 200 -2.97 17.32 -14.13
C THR A 200 -3.60 16.66 -12.90
N ILE A 201 -3.48 15.34 -12.77
CA ILE A 201 -4.00 14.62 -11.60
C ILE A 201 -3.12 14.95 -10.38
N ALA A 202 -3.72 15.50 -9.34
CA ALA A 202 -3.08 15.85 -8.06
C ALA A 202 -3.18 14.70 -7.04
N LYS A 203 -4.27 13.94 -7.07
CA LYS A 203 -4.49 12.72 -6.30
C LYS A 203 -5.21 11.71 -7.18
N ASP A 204 -4.55 10.65 -7.61
CA ASP A 204 -5.22 9.51 -8.25
C ASP A 204 -5.74 8.57 -7.16
N LEU A 205 -6.92 8.90 -6.64
CA LEU A 205 -7.63 8.16 -5.60
C LEU A 205 -8.97 7.67 -6.16
N PRO A 206 -9.57 6.61 -5.61
CA PRO A 206 -10.97 6.30 -5.86
C PRO A 206 -11.87 7.50 -5.56
N LEU A 207 -12.95 7.68 -6.33
CA LEU A 207 -13.91 8.74 -6.06
C LEU A 207 -14.67 8.43 -4.77
N HIS A 208 -14.65 9.36 -3.81
CA HIS A 208 -15.52 9.32 -2.64
C HIS A 208 -16.98 9.36 -3.11
N GLN A 209 -17.80 8.46 -2.56
CA GLN A 209 -19.20 8.35 -2.91
C GLN A 209 -20.07 9.16 -1.95
N LEU A 210 -20.79 10.15 -2.49
CA LEU A 210 -21.65 11.03 -1.73
C LEU A 210 -22.97 10.34 -1.35
N ILE A 211 -23.30 10.47 -0.07
CA ILE A 211 -24.62 10.24 0.52
C ILE A 211 -25.33 11.59 0.75
N PRO A 212 -26.65 11.64 1.00
CA PRO A 212 -27.37 12.90 1.19
C PRO A 212 -26.78 13.81 2.28
N ALA A 213 -26.29 13.23 3.38
CA ALA A 213 -25.60 13.97 4.43
C ALA A 213 -24.31 14.64 3.94
N ASP A 214 -23.56 14.03 3.01
CA ASP A 214 -22.32 14.60 2.48
C ASP A 214 -22.61 15.79 1.56
N ILE A 215 -23.68 15.70 0.75
CA ILE A 215 -24.19 16.83 -0.04
C ILE A 215 -24.58 17.97 0.92
N ALA A 216 -25.33 17.69 1.99
CA ALA A 216 -25.72 18.71 2.97
C ALA A 216 -24.53 19.33 3.73
N HIS A 217 -23.39 18.64 3.87
CA HIS A 217 -22.15 19.25 4.38
C HIS A 217 -21.49 20.16 3.35
N ILE A 218 -21.39 19.72 2.09
CA ILE A 218 -20.83 20.53 0.99
C ILE A 218 -21.66 21.79 0.75
N GLN A 219 -22.99 21.69 0.75
CA GLN A 219 -23.90 22.81 0.58
C GLN A 219 -23.74 23.85 1.71
N ARG A 220 -23.68 23.39 2.97
CA ARG A 220 -23.41 24.28 4.12
C ARG A 220 -22.03 24.93 4.04
N PHE A 221 -21.01 24.22 3.57
CA PHE A 221 -19.67 24.80 3.36
C PHE A 221 -19.72 25.94 2.33
N ILE A 222 -20.31 25.69 1.16
CA ILE A 222 -20.51 26.68 0.09
C ILE A 222 -21.30 27.90 0.58
N GLN A 223 -22.32 27.69 1.42
CA GLN A 223 -23.11 28.77 2.04
C GLN A 223 -22.28 29.56 3.07
N SER A 224 -21.54 28.89 3.96
CA SER A 224 -20.65 29.57 4.93
C SER A 224 -19.54 30.37 4.24
N ALA A 225 -19.02 29.90 3.11
CA ALA A 225 -18.03 30.62 2.32
C ALA A 225 -18.57 31.95 1.77
N LYS A 226 -19.86 32.04 1.44
CA LYS A 226 -20.51 33.31 1.09
C LYS A 226 -20.64 34.25 2.30
N SER A 227 -21.03 33.71 3.46
CA SER A 227 -21.29 34.49 4.67
C SER A 227 -20.04 35.12 5.31
N ILE A 228 -18.84 34.70 4.90
CA ILE A 228 -17.56 35.28 5.34
C ILE A 228 -17.24 36.60 4.62
N ILE A 229 -18.01 36.98 3.58
CA ILE A 229 -17.76 38.17 2.74
C ILE A 229 -18.71 39.34 3.07
N THR A 230 -19.80 39.11 3.81
CA THR A 230 -20.66 40.17 4.34
C THR A 230 -20.05 40.75 5.62
N PRO A 231 -19.62 42.03 5.66
CA PRO A 231 -19.28 42.68 6.91
C PRO A 231 -20.54 42.84 7.76
N SER A 232 -20.47 42.42 9.01
CA SER A 232 -21.44 42.72 10.04
C SER A 232 -20.68 43.37 11.20
N ASP A 233 -20.85 44.68 11.37
CA ASP A 233 -20.39 45.35 12.57
C ASP A 233 -21.23 44.88 13.76
N ASP A 234 -20.57 44.41 14.82
CA ASP A 234 -21.04 44.66 16.19
C ASP A 234 -19.94 44.37 17.23
N HIS A 235 -19.80 45.24 18.22
CA HIS A 235 -18.80 45.16 19.28
C HIS A 235 -19.41 44.71 20.60
N ALA A 236 -18.93 43.60 21.18
CA ALA A 236 -19.00 43.35 22.63
C ALA A 236 -17.90 42.39 23.11
N PRO A 237 -17.06 42.77 24.10
CA PRO A 237 -16.11 41.85 24.74
C PRO A 237 -16.73 41.15 25.95
N VAL A 238 -16.32 39.91 26.24
CA VAL A 238 -16.56 39.25 27.54
C VAL A 238 -15.24 38.68 28.05
N SER A 239 -14.97 38.93 29.33
CA SER A 239 -13.63 38.83 29.94
C SER A 239 -13.14 37.41 30.23
N SER A 240 -11.83 37.31 30.37
CA SER A 240 -11.11 36.13 30.85
C SER A 240 -11.23 35.93 32.37
N THR A 241 -11.08 34.68 32.83
CA THR A 241 -10.43 34.35 34.10
C THR A 241 -9.53 33.11 33.93
N PRO A 242 -8.41 32.97 34.68
CA PRO A 242 -7.35 32.01 34.36
C PRO A 242 -7.43 30.68 35.13
N ALA A 243 -6.84 29.62 34.58
CA ALA A 243 -6.67 28.32 35.23
C ALA A 243 -5.22 27.79 35.11
N VAL A 244 -4.43 28.08 36.15
CA VAL A 244 -3.18 27.44 36.62
C VAL A 244 -2.33 26.65 35.60
N THR A 245 -1.16 27.20 35.26
CA THR A 245 -0.11 26.56 34.45
C THR A 245 0.78 25.60 35.26
N PRO A 246 1.06 24.38 34.77
CA PRO A 246 2.28 23.64 35.12
C PRO A 246 3.50 24.23 34.39
N ALA A 247 4.69 24.15 34.98
CA ALA A 247 5.90 24.79 34.45
C ALA A 247 6.41 24.18 33.13
N HIS A 248 5.92 24.68 31.99
CA HIS A 248 6.53 24.45 30.69
C HIS A 248 7.79 25.30 30.52
N HIS A 249 8.78 24.75 29.80
CA HIS A 249 9.96 25.49 29.35
C HIS A 249 9.49 26.72 28.56
N HIS A 250 9.79 27.93 29.05
CA HIS A 250 9.24 29.16 28.50
C HIS A 250 9.86 29.44 27.12
N ILE A 251 9.12 29.13 26.05
CA ILE A 251 9.61 29.32 24.68
C ILE A 251 9.63 30.81 24.38
N ASN A 252 10.83 31.39 24.39
CA ASN A 252 11.05 32.78 24.05
C ASN A 252 11.20 33.00 22.53
N VAL A 253 11.13 34.27 22.12
CA VAL A 253 11.36 34.71 20.75
C VAL A 253 12.68 34.21 20.16
N SER A 254 13.77 34.18 20.94
CA SER A 254 15.08 33.74 20.47
C SER A 254 15.09 32.25 20.06
N TYR A 255 14.30 31.41 20.74
CA TYR A 255 14.06 30.03 20.33
C TYR A 255 13.32 29.98 19.00
N ILE A 256 12.24 30.77 18.84
CA ILE A 256 11.46 30.84 17.59
C ILE A 256 12.34 31.29 16.41
N GLN A 257 13.18 32.30 16.60
CA GLN A 257 14.15 32.78 15.60
C GLN A 257 15.15 31.68 15.21
N ARG A 258 15.68 30.91 16.18
CA ARG A 258 16.57 29.77 15.89
C ARG A 258 15.85 28.70 15.09
N ARG A 259 14.66 28.27 15.53
CA ARG A 259 13.86 27.24 14.83
C ARG A 259 13.47 27.66 13.41
N TYR A 260 13.37 28.96 13.12
CA TYR A 260 13.16 29.47 11.76
C TYR A 260 14.39 29.28 10.87
N LEU A 261 15.59 29.55 11.40
CA LEU A 261 16.85 29.33 10.67
C LEU A 261 17.08 27.83 10.41
N ASP A 262 16.82 26.98 11.41
CA ASP A 262 16.85 25.51 11.28
C ASP A 262 15.87 24.97 10.23
N ALA A 263 14.88 25.77 9.81
CA ALA A 263 13.78 25.39 8.93
C ALA A 263 13.86 26.00 7.53
N LEU A 264 14.92 26.72 7.15
CA LEU A 264 14.98 27.39 5.84
C LEU A 264 14.88 26.43 4.64
N ASP A 265 15.27 25.16 4.81
CA ASP A 265 15.20 24.09 3.78
C ASP A 265 13.78 23.81 3.26
N MET A 266 12.72 24.07 4.05
CA MET A 266 11.34 23.93 3.55
C MET A 266 10.83 25.16 2.78
N GLY A 267 11.68 26.17 2.57
CA GLY A 267 11.37 27.43 1.89
C GLY A 267 10.99 28.55 2.86
N ARG A 268 11.49 29.77 2.60
CA ARG A 268 11.42 30.95 3.48
C ARG A 268 10.03 31.21 4.09
N ASN A 269 8.98 31.20 3.26
CA ASN A 269 7.63 31.51 3.73
C ASN A 269 6.99 30.34 4.52
N ASN A 270 7.25 29.10 4.11
CA ASN A 270 6.79 27.90 4.83
C ASN A 270 7.42 27.82 6.22
N ALA A 271 8.73 28.11 6.32
CA ALA A 271 9.47 28.21 7.57
C ALA A 271 8.84 29.27 8.49
N LEU A 272 8.53 30.46 7.96
CA LEU A 272 7.89 31.54 8.72
C LEU A 272 6.49 31.13 9.23
N PHE A 273 5.65 30.55 8.36
CA PHE A 273 4.31 30.11 8.75
C PHE A 273 4.34 29.03 9.83
N TRP A 274 5.25 28.06 9.69
CA TRP A 274 5.44 26.99 10.67
C TRP A 274 5.87 27.52 12.04
N VAL A 275 6.87 28.41 12.11
CA VAL A 275 7.27 29.00 13.39
C VAL A 275 6.24 29.97 13.96
N SER A 276 5.46 30.65 13.12
CA SER A 276 4.40 31.55 13.59
C SER A 276 3.27 30.76 14.25
N CYS A 277 2.91 29.60 13.69
CA CYS A 277 1.99 28.67 14.34
C CYS A 277 2.57 28.12 15.66
N LEU A 278 3.89 27.89 15.74
CA LEU A 278 4.55 27.43 16.97
C LEU A 278 4.55 28.53 18.06
N ALA A 279 4.88 29.77 17.71
CA ALA A 279 4.88 30.92 18.60
C ALA A 279 3.48 31.15 19.21
N ARG A 280 2.44 31.13 18.36
CA ARG A 280 1.03 31.20 18.80
C ARG A 280 0.66 30.05 19.72
N ASP A 281 1.02 28.81 19.39
CA ASP A 281 0.66 27.64 20.22
C ASP A 281 1.27 27.71 21.63
N TYR A 282 2.40 28.39 21.80
CA TYR A 282 3.06 28.62 23.09
C TYR A 282 2.71 29.99 23.72
N GLY A 283 1.74 30.73 23.16
CA GLY A 283 1.20 31.96 23.75
C GLY A 283 1.98 33.25 23.48
N ILE A 284 3.00 33.24 22.61
CA ILE A 284 3.74 34.47 22.25
C ILE A 284 2.81 35.42 21.48
N PRO A 285 2.63 36.69 21.90
CA PRO A 285 1.80 37.67 21.20
C PRO A 285 2.22 37.93 19.74
N GLN A 286 1.23 38.18 18.88
CA GLN A 286 1.47 38.45 17.46
C GLN A 286 2.38 39.67 17.23
N ALA A 287 2.20 40.73 18.02
CA ALA A 287 3.00 41.96 17.93
C ALA A 287 4.49 41.73 18.29
N GLU A 288 4.76 40.90 19.31
CA GLU A 288 6.12 40.53 19.71
C GLU A 288 6.83 39.74 18.60
N LEU A 289 6.12 38.76 18.02
CA LEU A 289 6.64 37.97 16.90
C LEU A 289 6.89 38.83 15.65
N LEU A 290 5.99 39.78 15.33
CA LEU A 290 6.15 40.70 14.20
C LEU A 290 7.45 41.51 14.34
N THR A 291 7.65 42.16 15.50
CA THR A 291 8.87 42.93 15.79
C THR A 291 10.13 42.08 15.62
N ALA A 292 10.11 40.83 16.10
CA ALA A 292 11.26 39.94 16.08
C ALA A 292 11.57 39.26 14.73
N MET A 293 10.55 39.03 13.88
CA MET A 293 10.67 38.20 12.68
C MET A 293 10.70 38.98 11.37
N LEU A 294 10.09 40.16 11.28
CA LEU A 294 9.91 40.86 10.00
C LEU A 294 11.26 41.23 9.33
N ASN A 295 12.16 41.91 10.06
CA ASN A 295 13.48 42.28 9.53
C ASN A 295 14.37 41.05 9.32
N LEU A 296 14.26 40.03 10.19
CA LEU A 296 15.01 38.78 10.08
C LEU A 296 14.60 37.99 8.83
N HIS A 297 13.32 37.99 8.46
CA HIS A 297 12.79 37.34 7.27
C HIS A 297 13.12 38.11 5.98
N ALA A 298 12.85 39.43 5.95
CA ALA A 298 13.03 40.24 4.74
C ALA A 298 14.51 40.33 4.28
N SER A 299 15.45 40.28 5.23
CA SER A 299 16.90 40.26 5.00
C SER A 299 17.48 38.96 4.43
N ARG A 300 16.70 37.85 4.34
CA ARG A 300 17.24 36.59 3.81
C ARG A 300 17.51 36.69 2.28
N PRO A 301 18.61 36.10 1.77
CA PRO A 301 18.85 36.03 0.33
C PRO A 301 17.81 35.15 -0.37
N THR A 302 17.54 35.45 -1.65
CA THR A 302 16.79 34.57 -2.56
C THR A 302 17.75 33.63 -3.30
N PRO A 303 17.34 32.38 -3.61
CA PRO A 303 18.06 31.54 -4.57
C PRO A 303 18.20 32.26 -5.92
N ALA A 304 19.32 32.07 -6.61
CA ALA A 304 19.64 32.75 -7.86
C ALA A 304 18.65 32.47 -9.02
N THR A 305 17.82 31.43 -8.89
CA THR A 305 16.78 31.04 -9.85
C THR A 305 15.43 31.72 -9.65
N HIS A 306 15.24 32.54 -8.60
CA HIS A 306 13.96 33.18 -8.30
C HIS A 306 13.84 34.60 -8.91
N ARG A 307 12.60 35.03 -9.19
CA ARG A 307 12.31 36.39 -9.66
C ARG A 307 12.78 37.42 -8.61
N ARG A 308 13.32 38.56 -9.05
CA ARG A 308 13.73 39.65 -8.15
C ARG A 308 12.56 40.10 -7.27
N GLU A 309 12.70 39.89 -5.96
CA GLU A 309 11.78 40.38 -4.92
C GLU A 309 12.31 41.68 -4.32
N THR A 310 11.41 42.59 -3.93
CA THR A 310 11.78 43.78 -3.16
C THR A 310 11.69 43.51 -1.66
N PHE A 311 12.54 44.18 -0.86
CA PHE A 311 12.52 44.09 0.61
C PHE A 311 11.14 44.47 1.18
N ALA A 312 10.51 45.51 0.64
CA ALA A 312 9.14 45.91 0.99
C ALA A 312 8.08 44.85 0.61
N GLY A 313 8.29 44.10 -0.49
CA GLY A 313 7.47 42.94 -0.83
C GLY A 313 7.53 41.86 0.25
N ARG A 314 8.74 41.50 0.68
CA ARG A 314 8.98 40.49 1.73
C ARG A 314 8.43 40.90 3.10
N LEU A 315 8.49 42.20 3.45
CA LEU A 315 7.86 42.70 4.67
C LEU A 315 6.33 42.53 4.63
N ARG A 316 5.69 42.74 3.47
CA ARG A 316 4.24 42.51 3.31
C ARG A 316 3.89 41.02 3.34
N GLU A 317 4.66 40.16 2.66
CA GLU A 317 4.54 38.70 2.73
C GLU A 317 4.64 38.22 4.18
N ALA A 318 5.68 38.62 4.91
CA ALA A 318 5.90 38.19 6.28
C ALA A 318 4.79 38.65 7.25
N ARG A 319 4.26 39.88 7.09
CA ARG A 319 3.10 40.37 7.84
C ARG A 319 1.86 39.51 7.57
N ALA A 320 1.56 39.22 6.31
CA ALA A 320 0.41 38.40 5.92
C ALA A 320 0.53 36.95 6.43
N THR A 321 1.72 36.34 6.34
CA THR A 321 1.98 34.99 6.84
C THR A 321 1.86 34.88 8.36
N ILE A 322 2.37 35.85 9.11
CA ILE A 322 2.20 35.89 10.57
C ILE A 322 0.72 36.09 10.94
N ALA A 323 0.03 37.03 10.30
CA ALA A 323 -1.40 37.25 10.53
C ALA A 323 -2.25 36.00 10.21
N SER A 324 -1.98 35.33 9.09
CA SER A 324 -2.61 34.05 8.71
C SER A 324 -2.41 32.97 9.77
N ALA A 325 -1.19 32.83 10.32
CA ALA A 325 -0.95 31.90 11.42
C ALA A 325 -1.73 32.25 12.70
N TYR A 326 -1.85 33.53 13.05
CA TYR A 326 -2.55 33.99 14.27
C TYR A 326 -4.08 34.07 14.12
N SER A 327 -4.63 34.09 12.91
CA SER A 327 -6.08 34.07 12.60
C SER A 327 -6.86 32.85 13.12
N ARG A 328 -6.17 31.82 13.64
CA ARG A 328 -6.74 30.56 14.13
C ARG A 328 -6.27 30.34 15.57
N PRO A 329 -7.09 29.76 16.46
CA PRO A 329 -6.74 29.58 17.86
C PRO A 329 -5.50 28.67 18.07
N PRO A 330 -4.83 28.76 19.24
CA PRO A 330 -3.75 27.85 19.63
C PRO A 330 -4.16 26.38 19.47
N ARG A 331 -3.26 25.56 18.91
CA ARG A 331 -3.46 24.11 18.84
C ARG A 331 -3.17 23.50 20.22
N PRO A 332 -3.86 22.41 20.61
CA PRO A 332 -3.53 21.71 21.84
C PRO A 332 -2.08 21.21 21.78
N ILE A 333 -1.22 21.73 22.68
CA ILE A 333 0.16 21.29 22.81
C ILE A 333 0.14 19.81 23.16
N LYS A 334 0.67 18.97 22.27
CA LYS A 334 0.87 17.55 22.57
C LYS A 334 1.90 17.45 23.68
N THR A 335 1.46 17.11 24.89
CA THR A 335 2.33 16.61 25.94
C THR A 335 3.22 15.52 25.33
N ASN A 336 4.54 15.60 25.58
CA ASN A 336 5.43 14.54 25.12
C ASN A 336 4.98 13.24 25.79
N GLN A 337 4.48 12.27 25.01
CA GLN A 337 4.29 10.93 25.54
C GLN A 337 5.62 10.46 26.14
N PRO A 338 5.60 9.83 27.34
CA PRO A 338 6.82 9.38 27.99
C PRO A 338 7.59 8.49 27.02
N VAL A 339 8.90 8.72 26.91
CA VAL A 339 9.74 8.00 25.95
C VAL A 339 9.77 6.53 26.36
N THR A 340 9.03 5.70 25.63
CA THR A 340 8.97 4.26 25.90
C THR A 340 10.38 3.68 25.78
N PRO A 341 10.88 2.92 26.76
CA PRO A 341 12.24 2.36 26.70
C PRO A 341 12.39 1.32 25.59
N GLN A 342 11.28 0.80 25.05
CA GLN A 342 11.26 -0.15 23.94
C GLN A 342 11.66 0.49 22.59
N LEU A 343 11.97 -0.34 21.60
CA LEU A 343 12.32 0.14 20.26
C LEU A 343 11.10 0.71 19.50
N PRO A 344 11.25 1.84 18.81
CA PRO A 344 10.27 2.30 17.81
C PRO A 344 9.96 1.25 16.75
N ASN A 345 8.69 1.19 16.33
CA ASN A 345 8.20 0.22 15.35
C ASN A 345 8.98 0.23 14.04
N ARG A 346 9.46 1.40 13.60
CA ARG A 346 10.28 1.53 12.38
C ARG A 346 11.63 0.80 12.49
N LEU A 347 12.33 0.92 13.63
CA LEU A 347 13.60 0.22 13.84
C LEU A 347 13.37 -1.29 13.93
N ARG A 348 12.30 -1.73 14.59
CA ARG A 348 11.90 -3.15 14.63
C ARG A 348 11.67 -3.72 13.22
N GLU A 349 10.91 -3.02 12.38
CA GLU A 349 10.60 -3.46 11.02
C GLU A 349 11.85 -3.53 10.13
N ILE A 350 12.79 -2.58 10.27
CA ILE A 350 14.07 -2.60 9.56
C ILE A 350 14.95 -3.77 10.01
N MET A 351 15.11 -3.99 11.32
CA MET A 351 15.83 -5.14 11.86
C MET A 351 15.21 -6.47 11.38
N LEU A 352 13.88 -6.56 11.28
CA LEU A 352 13.18 -7.73 10.74
C LEU A 352 13.43 -7.93 9.23
N GLN A 353 13.42 -6.84 8.45
CA GLN A 353 13.73 -6.84 7.01
C GLN A 353 15.15 -7.32 6.74
N ALA A 354 16.13 -6.74 7.45
CA ALA A 354 17.55 -7.10 7.47
C ALA A 354 17.86 -8.47 8.09
N LYS A 355 16.84 -9.22 8.55
CA LYS A 355 16.94 -10.55 9.21
C LYS A 355 17.61 -10.55 10.59
N MET A 356 17.94 -9.38 11.14
CA MET A 356 18.59 -9.11 12.43
C MET A 356 17.68 -9.37 13.65
N MET A 357 16.92 -10.46 13.61
CA MET A 357 15.98 -10.87 14.65
C MET A 357 16.69 -11.27 15.96
N GLY A 358 17.99 -11.58 15.92
CA GLY A 358 18.80 -11.75 17.12
C GLY A 358 19.02 -10.43 17.86
N VAL A 359 19.43 -9.40 17.13
CA VAL A 359 19.64 -8.02 17.61
C VAL A 359 18.36 -7.45 18.22
N LEU A 360 17.25 -7.45 17.46
CA LEU A 360 15.95 -6.95 17.93
C LEU A 360 15.56 -7.59 19.28
N ARG A 361 15.65 -8.93 19.36
CA ARG A 361 15.30 -9.66 20.60
C ARG A 361 16.25 -9.34 21.76
N THR A 362 17.54 -9.16 21.47
CA THR A 362 18.55 -8.90 22.51
C THR A 362 18.38 -7.48 23.05
N ILE A 363 18.24 -6.46 22.21
CA ILE A 363 18.04 -5.07 22.67
C ILE A 363 16.76 -4.94 23.50
N GLU A 364 15.61 -5.40 22.97
CA GLU A 364 14.33 -5.28 23.68
C GLU A 364 14.33 -6.05 25.01
N ALA A 365 14.86 -7.28 25.04
CA ALA A 365 14.88 -8.08 26.25
C ALA A 365 15.85 -7.52 27.30
N LEU A 366 17.03 -7.00 26.90
CA LEU A 366 17.96 -6.37 27.86
C LEU A 366 17.38 -5.09 28.46
N ARG A 367 16.70 -4.26 27.66
CA ARG A 367 16.01 -3.05 28.15
C ARG A 367 14.85 -3.39 29.09
N LEU A 368 14.06 -4.42 28.77
CA LEU A 368 13.01 -4.94 29.67
C LEU A 368 13.58 -5.62 30.93
N ALA A 369 14.81 -6.14 30.89
CA ALA A 369 15.54 -6.67 32.05
C ALA A 369 16.29 -5.58 32.87
N GLY A 370 16.03 -4.30 32.56
CA GLY A 370 16.50 -3.13 33.33
C GLY A 370 17.77 -2.44 32.81
N ILE A 371 18.33 -2.85 31.67
CA ILE A 371 19.54 -2.21 31.10
C ILE A 371 19.12 -0.99 30.27
N THR A 372 19.30 0.20 30.82
CA THR A 372 18.93 1.48 30.18
C THR A 372 19.94 1.91 29.11
N PRO A 373 19.55 2.78 28.15
CA PRO A 373 20.47 3.37 27.16
C PRO A 373 21.73 3.97 27.78
N HIS A 374 22.83 3.90 27.02
CA HIS A 374 24.19 4.32 27.38
C HIS A 374 24.82 3.62 28.59
N THR A 375 24.13 2.71 29.29
CA THR A 375 24.77 1.88 30.33
C THR A 375 25.70 0.84 29.72
N GLN A 376 26.77 0.53 30.45
CA GLN A 376 27.74 -0.49 30.09
C GLN A 376 27.39 -1.84 30.73
N PHE A 377 27.52 -2.92 29.96
CA PHE A 377 27.28 -4.28 30.43
C PHE A 377 28.22 -5.28 29.75
N THR A 378 28.47 -6.42 30.38
CA THR A 378 29.29 -7.51 29.81
C THR A 378 28.43 -8.56 29.12
N ALA A 379 29.03 -9.30 28.19
CA ALA A 379 28.36 -10.43 27.55
C ALA A 379 27.84 -11.49 28.56
N GLN A 380 28.47 -11.64 29.73
CA GLN A 380 28.01 -12.56 30.77
C GLN A 380 26.78 -12.02 31.49
N GLN A 381 26.77 -10.75 31.91
CA GLN A 381 25.57 -10.10 32.47
C GLN A 381 24.36 -10.17 31.52
N ALA A 382 24.58 -10.04 30.20
CA ALA A 382 23.54 -10.22 29.20
C ALA A 382 23.02 -11.67 29.12
N LEU A 383 23.89 -12.68 29.27
CA LEU A 383 23.50 -14.10 29.31
C LEU A 383 22.68 -14.43 30.56
N ASP A 384 23.07 -13.89 31.71
CA ASP A 384 22.41 -14.16 32.99
C ASP A 384 21.05 -13.45 33.07
N ARG A 385 20.97 -12.19 32.64
CA ARG A 385 19.71 -11.40 32.58
C ARG A 385 18.68 -11.98 31.60
N LEU A 386 19.12 -12.67 30.54
CA LEU A 386 18.24 -13.21 29.49
C LEU A 386 18.09 -14.73 29.51
N LYS A 387 18.55 -15.40 30.57
CA LYS A 387 18.49 -16.84 30.75
C LYS A 387 17.05 -17.35 30.57
N GLY A 388 16.85 -18.27 29.61
CA GLY A 388 15.53 -18.80 29.24
C GLY A 388 14.74 -17.98 28.21
N ILE A 389 15.04 -16.69 28.03
CA ILE A 389 14.32 -15.80 27.10
C ILE A 389 15.03 -15.74 25.75
N VAL A 390 16.34 -15.51 25.72
CA VAL A 390 17.13 -15.45 24.48
C VAL A 390 18.32 -16.42 24.56
N GLY A 391 18.48 -17.27 23.54
CA GLY A 391 19.53 -18.29 23.52
C GLY A 391 20.93 -17.67 23.44
N ARG A 392 21.89 -18.30 24.16
CA ARG A 392 23.29 -17.88 24.32
C ARG A 392 23.96 -17.40 23.03
N ASP A 393 23.84 -18.17 21.95
CA ASP A 393 24.51 -17.83 20.69
C ASP A 393 23.73 -16.77 19.88
N THR A 394 22.42 -16.61 20.13
CA THR A 394 21.67 -15.46 19.58
C THR A 394 22.12 -14.14 20.23
N ILE A 395 22.41 -14.14 21.54
CA ILE A 395 22.96 -12.97 22.26
C ILE A 395 24.38 -12.68 21.76
N ARG A 396 25.25 -13.69 21.70
CA ARG A 396 26.64 -13.53 21.24
C ARG A 396 26.74 -13.02 19.81
N ASN A 397 25.90 -13.53 18.90
CA ASN A 397 25.88 -13.04 17.53
C ASN A 397 25.35 -11.59 17.49
N ALA A 398 24.29 -11.27 18.24
CA ALA A 398 23.72 -9.92 18.31
C ALA A 398 24.71 -8.85 18.85
N LEU A 399 25.53 -9.20 19.84
CA LEU A 399 26.53 -8.29 20.42
C LEU A 399 27.71 -7.99 19.47
N ASN A 400 27.92 -8.81 18.44
CA ASN A 400 28.96 -8.61 17.42
C ASN A 400 28.37 -8.31 16.02
N ASP A 401 27.07 -8.00 15.94
CA ASP A 401 26.35 -7.74 14.69
C ASP A 401 26.54 -6.28 14.23
N THR A 402 26.58 -6.05 12.92
CA THR A 402 26.80 -4.73 12.31
C THR A 402 25.63 -4.32 11.42
N ALA A 403 25.34 -3.02 11.37
CA ALA A 403 24.22 -2.53 10.57
C ALA A 403 24.53 -2.60 9.06
N PRO A 404 23.68 -3.25 8.24
CA PRO A 404 24.01 -3.60 6.85
C PRO A 404 24.14 -2.40 5.91
N ASN A 405 23.63 -1.22 6.31
CA ASN A 405 23.67 0.01 5.50
C ASN A 405 24.93 0.85 5.75
N THR A 406 25.61 0.66 6.89
CA THR A 406 26.67 1.56 7.39
C THR A 406 27.93 0.83 7.85
N GLY A 407 27.87 -0.50 8.04
CA GLY A 407 28.94 -1.30 8.61
C GLY A 407 29.19 -1.09 10.11
N LEU A 408 28.48 -0.16 10.75
CA LEU A 408 28.72 0.22 12.15
C LEU A 408 28.28 -0.89 13.12
N PRO A 409 29.05 -1.13 14.21
CA PRO A 409 28.66 -2.08 15.26
C PRO A 409 27.43 -1.56 16.01
N ILE A 410 26.45 -2.44 16.22
CA ILE A 410 25.17 -2.06 16.84
C ILE A 410 25.33 -1.83 18.35
N PHE A 411 26.17 -2.64 18.99
CA PHE A 411 26.63 -2.44 20.35
C PHE A 411 28.08 -1.94 20.30
N GLN A 412 28.31 -0.72 20.75
CA GLN A 412 29.66 -0.16 20.80
C GLN A 412 30.45 -0.83 21.94
N SER A 413 31.70 -1.22 21.67
CA SER A 413 32.67 -1.61 22.69
C SER A 413 33.77 -0.54 22.74
N PRO A 414 34.10 0.03 23.91
CA PRO A 414 35.16 1.04 24.03
C PRO A 414 36.56 0.47 23.77
N ARG A 415 36.70 -0.86 23.72
CA ARG A 415 37.85 -1.54 23.14
C ARG A 415 37.49 -2.00 21.73
N ALA A 416 38.29 -1.62 20.74
CA ALA A 416 38.28 -2.30 19.45
C ALA A 416 38.47 -3.82 19.67
N PRO A 417 37.81 -4.68 18.88
CA PRO A 417 38.14 -6.10 18.90
C PRO A 417 39.61 -6.23 18.53
N LEU A 418 40.44 -6.73 19.45
CA LEU A 418 41.82 -7.12 19.12
C LEU A 418 41.73 -8.11 17.97
N VAL A 419 42.16 -7.66 16.78
CA VAL A 419 42.41 -8.52 15.63
C VAL A 419 43.31 -9.69 16.07
N PRO A 420 43.16 -10.88 15.47
CA PRO A 420 44.09 -11.98 15.67
C PRO A 420 45.48 -11.63 15.11
N ASN A 421 46.25 -10.84 15.86
CA ASN A 421 47.68 -10.65 15.66
C ASN A 421 48.38 -11.98 16.00
N GLY A 422 48.37 -12.87 15.01
CA GLY A 422 48.59 -14.28 15.21
C GLY A 422 47.78 -15.11 14.21
N ILE A 423 48.24 -15.11 12.96
CA ILE A 423 48.24 -16.38 12.22
C ILE A 423 49.10 -17.32 13.07
N ALA A 424 48.54 -18.43 13.51
CA ALA A 424 49.29 -19.44 14.25
C ALA A 424 50.27 -20.12 13.28
N ASN A 425 51.48 -19.56 13.17
CA ASN A 425 52.62 -20.17 12.48
C ASN A 425 53.19 -21.32 13.33
N ASP A 426 52.35 -22.31 13.65
CA ASP A 426 52.78 -23.56 14.26
C ASP A 426 53.59 -24.37 13.25
N ARG A 427 54.89 -24.05 13.17
CA ARG A 427 55.93 -24.95 12.66
C ARG A 427 56.20 -26.07 13.68
N CYS A 428 55.15 -26.74 14.13
CA CYS A 428 55.24 -27.97 14.92
C CYS A 428 55.26 -29.15 13.95
N THR A 429 56.46 -29.53 13.53
CA THR A 429 56.70 -30.77 12.78
C THR A 429 56.42 -32.00 13.64
N ALA A 430 55.76 -33.00 13.04
CA ALA A 430 55.50 -34.35 13.56
C ALA A 430 54.54 -34.48 14.76
N VAL A 431 53.35 -35.05 14.49
CA VAL A 431 52.52 -35.80 15.44
C VAL A 431 51.97 -37.03 14.70
N PRO A 432 51.99 -38.25 15.27
CA PRO A 432 51.50 -39.46 14.59
C PRO A 432 49.96 -39.55 14.52
N ASN A 433 49.46 -40.40 13.62
CA ASN A 433 48.02 -40.54 13.30
C ASN A 433 47.22 -41.35 14.35
N SER A 434 47.08 -40.82 15.58
CA SER A 434 46.24 -41.42 16.63
C SER A 434 45.34 -40.37 17.30
N CYS A 435 44.17 -40.11 16.70
CA CYS A 435 43.15 -39.20 17.25
C CYS A 435 42.31 -39.88 18.34
N GLU A 436 42.86 -40.01 19.54
CA GLU A 436 42.11 -40.49 20.71
C GLU A 436 41.19 -39.37 21.25
N LEU A 437 39.87 -39.49 21.02
CA LEU A 437 38.89 -38.42 21.26
C LEU A 437 38.45 -38.27 22.72
N VAL A 438 39.42 -38.09 23.63
CA VAL A 438 39.14 -37.79 25.05
C VAL A 438 38.54 -36.39 25.18
N THR A 439 37.22 -36.32 25.29
CA THR A 439 36.48 -35.04 25.39
C THR A 439 36.56 -34.48 26.81
N ILE A 440 37.73 -34.01 27.23
CA ILE A 440 37.90 -33.32 28.52
C ILE A 440 37.13 -31.99 28.47
N LYS A 441 36.04 -31.92 29.24
CA LYS A 441 35.35 -30.65 29.51
C LYS A 441 36.24 -29.82 30.45
N ASN A 442 36.97 -28.85 29.90
CA ASN A 442 37.70 -27.85 30.68
C ASN A 442 36.73 -26.85 31.34
N SER A 443 35.94 -27.33 32.31
CA SER A 443 35.03 -26.55 33.13
C SER A 443 35.76 -25.97 34.35
N GLY A 444 36.70 -25.05 34.11
CA GLY A 444 37.33 -24.28 35.19
C GLY A 444 38.73 -23.76 34.83
N LYS A 445 39.10 -22.62 35.45
CA LYS A 445 40.37 -21.87 35.31
C LYS A 445 40.52 -21.20 33.92
N ASN A 446 41.12 -20.02 33.79
CA ASN A 446 41.92 -19.23 34.75
C ASN A 446 41.16 -18.07 35.39
N ALA A 447 41.52 -17.73 36.63
CA ALA A 447 41.07 -16.50 37.30
C ALA A 447 41.65 -15.21 36.66
N LYS A 448 42.78 -15.32 35.94
CA LYS A 448 43.32 -14.29 35.05
C LYS A 448 42.90 -14.57 33.60
N GLY A 449 41.60 -14.59 33.34
CA GLY A 449 41.05 -14.67 31.98
C GLY A 449 41.27 -13.38 31.19
N ARG A 450 41.12 -13.42 29.86
CA ARG A 450 41.05 -12.21 29.01
C ARG A 450 39.95 -11.30 29.57
N PRO A 451 40.22 -9.99 29.81
CA PRO A 451 39.24 -9.10 30.43
C PRO A 451 37.94 -9.07 29.63
N ALA A 452 36.81 -9.10 30.34
CA ALA A 452 35.49 -9.19 29.73
C ALA A 452 35.26 -8.04 28.75
N ILE A 453 34.71 -8.35 27.57
CA ILE A 453 34.31 -7.31 26.61
C ILE A 453 33.09 -6.59 27.19
N ILE A 454 33.24 -5.27 27.31
CA ILE A 454 32.21 -4.35 27.76
C ILE A 454 31.49 -3.80 26.52
N TYR A 455 30.16 -3.79 26.56
CA TYR A 455 29.30 -3.28 25.52
C TYR A 455 28.43 -2.15 26.09
N THR A 456 28.25 -1.07 25.32
CA THR A 456 27.34 0.03 25.65
C THR A 456 25.96 -0.27 25.04
N MET A 457 24.89 -0.11 25.82
CA MET A 457 23.51 -0.22 25.34
C MET A 457 23.18 0.97 24.42
N PRO A 458 22.90 0.78 23.12
CA PRO A 458 22.56 1.88 22.23
C PRO A 458 21.19 2.49 22.59
N SER A 459 21.07 3.81 22.49
CA SER A 459 19.79 4.54 22.58
C SER A 459 18.94 4.36 21.31
N ASN A 460 17.74 4.94 21.29
CA ASN A 460 16.92 4.95 20.08
C ASN A 460 17.55 5.83 18.98
N ASP A 461 18.16 6.96 19.37
CA ASP A 461 18.75 7.90 18.42
C ASP A 461 20.10 7.39 17.87
N ASP A 462 20.91 6.70 18.68
CA ASP A 462 22.09 5.96 18.19
C ASP A 462 21.67 4.94 17.12
N LEU A 463 20.58 4.20 17.34
CA LEU A 463 20.07 3.24 16.37
C LEU A 463 19.52 3.91 15.11
N PHE A 464 18.92 5.09 15.20
CA PHE A 464 18.50 5.86 14.02
C PHE A 464 19.72 6.33 13.19
N VAL A 465 20.83 6.72 13.83
CA VAL A 465 22.11 7.02 13.14
C VAL A 465 22.72 5.76 12.53
N ILE A 466 22.86 4.69 13.32
CA ILE A 466 23.48 3.40 12.91
C ILE A 466 22.75 2.77 11.71
N PHE A 467 21.41 2.85 11.64
CA PHE A 467 20.64 2.36 10.50
C PHE A 467 20.43 3.38 9.37
N ASN A 468 20.93 4.61 9.53
CA ASN A 468 20.71 5.78 8.66
C ASN A 468 19.22 6.02 8.34
N GLN A 469 18.44 6.41 9.36
CA GLN A 469 16.99 6.62 9.28
C GLN A 469 16.55 7.85 10.09
N LYS A 470 15.43 8.47 9.69
CA LYS A 470 14.82 9.59 10.43
C LYS A 470 14.12 9.07 11.71
N PRO A 471 14.24 9.78 12.85
CA PRO A 471 13.68 9.34 14.12
C PRO A 471 12.15 9.34 14.13
N LEU A 472 11.57 8.32 14.75
CA LEU A 472 10.12 8.15 14.93
C LEU A 472 9.85 7.65 16.35
N LYS A 473 8.87 8.25 17.05
CA LYS A 473 8.59 7.98 18.47
C LYS A 473 7.58 6.86 18.76
N GLN A 474 6.88 6.31 17.74
CA GLN A 474 5.84 5.30 17.98
C GLN A 474 6.42 3.90 18.18
N SER A 475 6.14 3.30 19.34
CA SER A 475 6.41 1.90 19.67
C SER A 475 5.13 1.18 20.11
N ASP A 476 4.93 -0.06 19.67
CA ASP A 476 3.92 -0.96 20.23
C ASP A 476 4.48 -1.63 21.51
N PRO A 477 3.66 -1.95 22.53
CA PRO A 477 4.14 -2.75 23.65
C PRO A 477 4.51 -4.18 23.20
N LEU A 478 5.67 -4.65 23.64
CA LEU A 478 6.15 -6.02 23.50
C LEU A 478 6.58 -6.56 24.89
N THR A 479 6.30 -7.83 25.19
CA THR A 479 6.59 -8.43 26.51
C THR A 479 7.81 -9.36 26.48
N LEU A 480 8.32 -9.73 27.67
CA LEU A 480 9.37 -10.76 27.78
C LEU A 480 8.91 -12.14 27.28
N ASP A 481 7.62 -12.49 27.42
CA ASP A 481 7.08 -13.74 26.86
C ASP A 481 7.05 -13.72 25.32
N ASP A 482 6.66 -12.60 24.71
CA ASP A 482 6.73 -12.44 23.24
C ASP A 482 8.15 -12.69 22.73
N LEU A 483 9.14 -12.20 23.48
CA LEU A 483 10.56 -12.25 23.16
C LEU A 483 11.17 -13.65 23.30
N THR A 484 10.50 -14.62 23.94
CA THR A 484 10.97 -16.03 24.02
C THR A 484 11.13 -16.70 22.65
N ASN A 485 10.26 -16.37 21.68
CA ASN A 485 10.16 -17.11 20.42
C ASN A 485 10.14 -16.19 19.20
N ARG A 486 11.00 -16.48 18.22
CA ARG A 486 11.09 -15.82 16.90
C ARG A 486 9.74 -15.69 16.17
N ARG A 487 8.79 -16.61 16.41
CA ARG A 487 7.41 -16.53 15.91
C ARG A 487 6.52 -15.62 16.74
N ARG A 488 6.59 -15.67 18.08
CA ARG A 488 5.76 -14.84 18.98
C ARG A 488 6.01 -13.36 18.73
N VAL A 489 7.28 -12.91 18.73
CA VAL A 489 7.67 -11.53 18.36
C VAL A 489 6.97 -11.04 17.09
N ARG A 490 7.00 -11.84 16.02
CA ARG A 490 6.37 -11.48 14.73
C ARG A 490 4.84 -11.49 14.78
N MET A 491 4.22 -12.42 15.49
CA MET A 491 2.75 -12.45 15.64
C MET A 491 2.26 -11.29 16.51
N SER A 492 2.96 -10.96 17.59
CA SER A 492 2.67 -9.81 18.47
C SER A 492 2.81 -8.48 17.73
N LEU A 493 3.93 -8.26 17.03
CA LEU A 493 4.12 -7.11 16.13
C LEU A 493 3.21 -7.11 14.89
N HIS A 494 2.44 -8.18 14.64
CA HIS A 494 1.39 -8.21 13.61
C HIS A 494 0.00 -7.91 14.18
N LYS A 495 -0.31 -8.46 15.35
CA LYS A 495 -1.47 -8.16 16.17
C LYS A 495 -1.56 -6.67 16.45
N SER A 496 -0.56 -6.10 17.13
CA SER A 496 -0.55 -4.68 17.51
C SER A 496 -0.63 -3.74 16.29
N PHE A 497 -0.03 -4.13 15.15
CA PHE A 497 -0.19 -3.41 13.88
C PHE A 497 -1.65 -3.40 13.38
N LEU A 498 -2.33 -4.54 13.36
CA LEU A 498 -3.72 -4.66 12.87
C LEU A 498 -4.76 -4.19 13.89
N THR A 499 -4.43 -4.14 15.18
CA THR A 499 -5.22 -3.47 16.21
C THR A 499 -5.17 -1.96 16.02
N ARG A 500 -3.99 -1.35 15.78
CA ARG A 500 -3.87 0.12 15.62
C ARG A 500 -4.19 0.64 14.22
N LEU A 501 -4.12 -0.22 13.19
CA LEU A 501 -4.29 0.18 11.79
C LEU A 501 -5.00 -0.89 10.94
N PRO A 502 -6.26 -1.25 11.28
CA PRO A 502 -7.11 -2.06 10.41
C PRO A 502 -7.33 -1.33 9.08
N GLY A 503 -7.33 -2.06 7.96
CA GLY A 503 -7.29 -1.43 6.64
C GLY A 503 -7.16 -2.40 5.46
N ARG A 504 -7.19 -1.86 4.24
CA ARG A 504 -6.92 -2.61 3.00
C ARG A 504 -5.41 -2.90 2.92
N TRP A 505 -5.02 -4.17 2.98
CA TRP A 505 -3.59 -4.56 3.00
C TRP A 505 -3.32 -5.79 2.15
N ALA A 506 -2.24 -5.74 1.36
CA ALA A 506 -1.74 -6.91 0.66
C ALA A 506 -0.91 -7.80 1.60
N ILE A 507 -1.06 -9.12 1.50
CA ILE A 507 -0.22 -10.10 2.22
C ILE A 507 1.27 -9.89 1.90
N ALA A 508 1.59 -9.36 0.71
CA ALA A 508 2.93 -8.93 0.33
C ALA A 508 3.50 -7.83 1.25
N SER A 509 2.69 -6.85 1.63
CA SER A 509 3.09 -5.74 2.50
C SER A 509 3.40 -6.22 3.91
N PHE A 510 2.57 -7.10 4.49
CA PHE A 510 2.85 -7.73 5.79
C PHE A 510 4.12 -8.59 5.75
N ALA A 511 4.30 -9.37 4.68
CA ALA A 511 5.47 -10.22 4.49
C ALA A 511 6.76 -9.39 4.43
N ASN A 512 6.76 -8.29 3.68
CA ASN A 512 7.89 -7.35 3.62
C ASN A 512 8.12 -6.67 4.98
N ARG A 513 7.07 -6.16 5.63
CA ARG A 513 7.15 -5.45 6.93
C ARG A 513 7.79 -6.30 8.05
N LEU A 514 7.48 -7.60 8.08
CA LEU A 514 8.00 -8.54 9.09
C LEU A 514 9.22 -9.36 8.62
N GLY A 515 9.71 -9.09 7.40
CA GLY A 515 10.86 -9.77 6.80
C GLY A 515 10.68 -11.26 6.55
N VAL A 516 9.46 -11.71 6.23
CA VAL A 516 9.07 -13.12 6.01
C VAL A 516 8.46 -13.37 4.62
N THR A 517 8.05 -14.60 4.34
CA THR A 517 7.34 -14.95 3.09
C THR A 517 5.83 -14.72 3.22
N LYS A 518 5.13 -14.60 2.09
CA LYS A 518 3.65 -14.55 2.04
C LYS A 518 3.02 -15.78 2.72
N ARG A 519 3.62 -16.97 2.52
CA ARG A 519 3.19 -18.22 3.17
C ARG A 519 3.37 -18.19 4.69
N THR A 520 4.42 -17.53 5.19
CA THR A 520 4.63 -17.35 6.64
C THR A 520 3.53 -16.51 7.28
N ILE A 521 3.11 -15.42 6.61
CA ILE A 521 1.97 -14.59 7.05
C ILE A 521 0.67 -15.40 7.04
N GLN A 522 0.40 -16.14 5.95
CA GLN A 522 -0.78 -17.01 5.85
C GLN A 522 -0.81 -18.09 6.95
N ASN A 523 0.35 -18.66 7.30
CA ASN A 523 0.46 -19.58 8.44
C ASN A 523 0.14 -18.88 9.76
N TYR A 524 0.60 -17.64 9.99
CA TYR A 524 0.28 -16.88 11.22
C TYR A 524 -1.23 -16.59 11.33
N HIS A 525 -1.88 -16.22 10.21
CA HIS A 525 -3.34 -16.02 10.16
C HIS A 525 -4.12 -17.31 10.41
N ALA A 526 -3.64 -18.45 9.90
CA ALA A 526 -4.25 -19.76 10.14
C ALA A 526 -4.06 -20.29 11.58
N LEU A 527 -3.21 -19.63 12.39
CA LEU A 527 -2.84 -20.07 13.75
C LEU A 527 -3.42 -19.20 14.87
N ASP A 528 -4.03 -18.05 14.55
CA ASP A 528 -4.79 -17.23 15.49
C ASP A 528 -6.03 -16.69 14.76
N LYS A 529 -7.22 -17.19 15.14
CA LYS A 529 -8.51 -16.89 14.49
C LYS A 529 -8.88 -15.40 14.55
N ASN A 530 -8.26 -14.61 15.43
CA ASN A 530 -8.52 -13.18 15.54
C ASN A 530 -7.94 -12.37 14.36
N PHE A 531 -7.07 -12.94 13.52
CA PHE A 531 -6.61 -12.34 12.26
C PHE A 531 -7.69 -12.42 11.18
N CYS A 532 -8.64 -11.50 11.25
CA CYS A 532 -9.82 -11.48 10.40
C CYS A 532 -9.57 -10.72 9.08
N SER A 533 -10.24 -11.15 8.00
CA SER A 533 -10.12 -10.47 6.70
C SER A 533 -11.38 -10.62 5.84
N ILE A 534 -11.72 -9.58 5.09
CA ILE A 534 -12.76 -9.60 4.05
C ILE A 534 -12.08 -9.46 2.68
N PRO A 535 -12.36 -10.33 1.70
CA PRO A 535 -11.91 -10.14 0.32
C PRO A 535 -12.70 -9.00 -0.32
N LEU A 536 -11.98 -8.00 -0.84
CA LEU A 536 -12.57 -6.86 -1.53
C LEU A 536 -12.39 -6.97 -3.04
N HIS A 537 -13.33 -6.40 -3.79
CA HIS A 537 -13.30 -6.35 -5.25
C HIS A 537 -13.73 -4.97 -5.75
N ASN A 538 -13.18 -4.50 -6.87
CA ASN A 538 -13.77 -3.42 -7.66
C ASN A 538 -14.69 -4.07 -8.70
N SER A 539 -15.96 -3.64 -8.77
CA SER A 539 -16.98 -4.27 -9.62
C SER A 539 -17.46 -3.29 -10.69
N ASN A 540 -17.22 -3.60 -11.97
CA ASN A 540 -17.59 -2.77 -13.11
C ASN A 540 -18.60 -3.49 -14.01
N ILE A 541 -19.55 -2.76 -14.61
CA ILE A 541 -20.53 -3.34 -15.54
C ILE A 541 -19.87 -3.57 -16.90
N VAL A 542 -19.96 -4.79 -17.41
CA VAL A 542 -19.51 -5.17 -18.75
C VAL A 542 -20.64 -4.92 -19.75
N ARG A 543 -20.34 -4.17 -20.82
CA ARG A 543 -21.30 -3.88 -21.91
C ARG A 543 -20.66 -4.17 -23.27
N TRP A 544 -21.49 -4.44 -24.27
CA TRP A 544 -21.06 -4.75 -25.65
C TRP A 544 -20.01 -3.76 -26.21
N ALA A 545 -20.24 -2.46 -26.05
CA ALA A 545 -19.32 -1.42 -26.55
C ALA A 545 -17.93 -1.42 -25.86
N GLY A 546 -17.86 -1.85 -24.59
CA GLY A 546 -16.60 -1.89 -23.83
C GLY A 546 -15.79 -3.17 -24.04
N LEU A 547 -16.34 -4.19 -24.69
CA LEU A 547 -15.86 -5.57 -24.57
C LEU A 547 -14.42 -5.78 -25.07
N LYS A 548 -14.07 -5.20 -26.22
CA LYS A 548 -12.74 -5.25 -26.82
C LYS A 548 -11.67 -4.56 -25.96
N TYR A 549 -12.07 -3.53 -25.20
CA TYR A 549 -11.18 -2.76 -24.34
C TYR A 549 -11.00 -3.42 -22.97
N ILE A 550 -12.06 -4.05 -22.44
CA ILE A 550 -12.01 -4.84 -21.19
C ILE A 550 -11.16 -6.10 -21.37
N PHE A 551 -11.13 -6.69 -22.57
CA PHE A 551 -10.40 -7.92 -22.88
C PHE A 551 -9.41 -7.74 -24.05
N ALA A 552 -8.56 -6.72 -23.96
CA ALA A 552 -7.40 -6.57 -24.85
C ALA A 552 -6.40 -7.75 -24.71
N GLU A 553 -5.47 -7.88 -25.64
CA GLU A 553 -4.56 -9.04 -25.72
C GLU A 553 -3.67 -9.22 -24.47
N GLU A 554 -3.31 -8.12 -23.80
CA GLU A 554 -2.53 -8.12 -22.55
C GLU A 554 -3.40 -8.33 -21.28
N PHE A 555 -4.70 -8.62 -21.40
CA PHE A 555 -5.61 -8.59 -20.25
C PHE A 555 -5.20 -9.57 -19.12
N PRO A 556 -4.97 -9.06 -17.88
CA PRO A 556 -4.51 -9.89 -16.78
C PRO A 556 -5.63 -10.78 -16.21
N HIS A 557 -5.88 -11.94 -16.83
CA HIS A 557 -6.87 -12.94 -16.35
C HIS A 557 -6.72 -13.34 -14.87
N LYS A 558 -5.56 -13.10 -14.25
CA LYS A 558 -5.25 -13.50 -12.88
C LYS A 558 -5.64 -12.43 -11.86
N GLY A 559 -6.77 -12.66 -11.19
CA GLY A 559 -7.33 -11.73 -10.19
C GLY A 559 -8.69 -11.17 -10.61
N PHE A 560 -9.10 -11.40 -11.85
CA PHE A 560 -10.38 -10.97 -12.39
C PHE A 560 -11.34 -12.15 -12.56
N PHE A 561 -12.62 -11.93 -12.29
CA PHE A 561 -13.70 -12.87 -12.61
C PHE A 561 -14.96 -12.13 -13.08
N LEU A 562 -15.85 -12.84 -13.79
CA LEU A 562 -17.16 -12.33 -14.19
C LEU A 562 -18.24 -12.88 -13.26
N THR A 563 -19.32 -12.12 -13.05
CA THR A 563 -20.60 -12.65 -12.54
C THR A 563 -21.74 -12.30 -13.47
N ASP A 564 -22.71 -13.21 -13.56
CA ASP A 564 -24.04 -12.91 -14.11
C ASP A 564 -24.98 -12.31 -13.04
N SER A 565 -26.22 -11.99 -13.44
CA SER A 565 -27.29 -11.52 -12.56
C SER A 565 -27.68 -12.48 -11.43
N LEU A 566 -27.32 -13.77 -11.53
CA LEU A 566 -27.48 -14.77 -10.46
C LEU A 566 -26.23 -14.88 -9.56
N ASN A 567 -25.27 -13.96 -9.72
CA ASN A 567 -23.97 -13.93 -9.04
C ASN A 567 -23.09 -15.18 -9.23
N LYS A 568 -23.39 -16.01 -10.25
CA LYS A 568 -22.58 -17.18 -10.58
C LYS A 568 -21.26 -16.71 -11.20
N LYS A 569 -20.15 -17.26 -10.69
CA LYS A 569 -18.80 -16.81 -11.07
C LYS A 569 -18.27 -17.55 -12.30
N TYR A 570 -17.70 -16.81 -13.24
CA TYR A 570 -17.07 -17.32 -14.45
C TYR A 570 -15.64 -16.74 -14.61
N PRO A 571 -14.73 -17.44 -15.33
CA PRO A 571 -13.44 -16.87 -15.71
C PRO A 571 -13.60 -15.56 -16.49
N ALA A 572 -12.74 -14.57 -16.23
CA ALA A 572 -12.70 -13.33 -16.98
C ALA A 572 -12.14 -13.57 -18.40
N LYS A 573 -13.03 -13.87 -19.34
CA LYS A 573 -12.76 -14.10 -20.77
C LYS A 573 -13.83 -13.47 -21.65
N GLU A 574 -13.40 -12.81 -22.73
CA GLU A 574 -14.29 -12.11 -23.67
C GLU A 574 -15.42 -13.00 -24.23
N GLY A 575 -15.08 -14.18 -24.73
CA GLY A 575 -16.07 -15.13 -25.29
C GLY A 575 -17.08 -15.68 -24.29
N ILE A 576 -16.84 -15.56 -22.97
CA ILE A 576 -17.84 -15.85 -21.93
C ILE A 576 -18.74 -14.63 -21.73
N ALA A 577 -18.17 -13.43 -21.65
CA ALA A 577 -18.94 -12.19 -21.55
C ALA A 577 -19.90 -12.02 -22.75
N LYS A 578 -19.44 -12.29 -23.99
CA LYS A 578 -20.31 -12.33 -25.20
C LYS A 578 -21.51 -13.25 -25.00
N LYS A 579 -21.31 -14.46 -24.47
CA LYS A 579 -22.38 -15.47 -24.27
C LYS A 579 -23.38 -15.10 -23.16
N LEU A 580 -22.93 -14.40 -22.12
CA LEU A 580 -23.82 -13.91 -21.05
C LEU A 580 -24.63 -12.68 -21.51
N LEU A 581 -23.99 -11.72 -22.18
CA LEU A 581 -24.67 -10.54 -22.73
C LEU A 581 -25.66 -10.91 -23.85
N ALA A 582 -25.35 -11.92 -24.68
CA ALA A 582 -26.28 -12.44 -25.70
C ALA A 582 -27.55 -13.04 -25.08
N LYS A 583 -27.47 -13.56 -23.85
CA LYS A 583 -28.62 -14.02 -23.06
C LYS A 583 -29.36 -12.90 -22.32
N ARG A 584 -29.06 -11.63 -22.65
CA ARG A 584 -29.58 -10.42 -21.97
C ARG A 584 -29.38 -10.43 -20.45
N GLN A 585 -28.35 -11.10 -19.96
CA GLN A 585 -27.98 -11.08 -18.55
C GLN A 585 -27.08 -9.87 -18.25
N ASP A 586 -27.30 -9.20 -17.12
CA ASP A 586 -26.31 -8.26 -16.59
C ASP A 586 -25.01 -9.00 -16.26
N VAL A 587 -23.88 -8.41 -16.66
CA VAL A 587 -22.55 -8.96 -16.46
C VAL A 587 -21.69 -7.96 -15.71
N LEU A 588 -21.14 -8.37 -14.58
CA LEU A 588 -20.13 -7.60 -13.85
C LEU A 588 -18.75 -8.23 -14.02
N ILE A 589 -17.71 -7.42 -14.16
CA ILE A 589 -16.31 -7.84 -14.01
C ILE A 589 -15.79 -7.35 -12.65
N HIS A 590 -15.22 -8.27 -11.90
CA HIS A 590 -14.70 -8.07 -10.55
C HIS A 590 -13.18 -8.15 -10.57
N GLU A 591 -12.50 -7.05 -10.30
CA GLU A 591 -11.06 -7.00 -10.00
C GLU A 591 -10.83 -7.29 -8.52
N ARG A 592 -9.96 -8.25 -8.17
CA ARG A 592 -9.58 -8.49 -6.78
C ARG A 592 -8.52 -7.50 -6.29
N VAL A 593 -8.97 -6.52 -5.50
CA VAL A 593 -8.11 -5.58 -4.76
C VAL A 593 -7.61 -6.18 -3.42
N PRO A 594 -6.68 -5.52 -2.69
CA PRO A 594 -6.21 -6.03 -1.42
C PRO A 594 -7.33 -6.20 -0.39
N ASN A 595 -7.41 -7.38 0.22
CA ASN A 595 -8.32 -7.69 1.34
C ASN A 595 -8.28 -6.60 2.42
N PHE A 596 -9.43 -6.33 3.05
CA PHE A 596 -9.46 -5.63 4.34
C PHE A 596 -9.02 -6.57 5.45
N TRP A 597 -8.21 -6.10 6.40
CA TRP A 597 -7.71 -6.86 7.55
C TRP A 597 -7.89 -6.09 8.85
N TRP A 598 -8.18 -6.82 9.92
CA TRP A 598 -8.17 -6.32 11.30
C TRP A 598 -7.69 -7.40 12.26
N TYR A 599 -7.50 -7.04 13.53
CA TYR A 599 -7.31 -8.00 14.62
C TYR A 599 -8.41 -7.80 15.66
N GLY A 600 -9.20 -8.85 15.92
CA GLY A 600 -10.34 -8.80 16.85
C GLY A 600 -11.38 -9.87 16.53
N SER A 601 -12.63 -9.59 16.90
CA SER A 601 -13.77 -10.47 16.61
C SER A 601 -14.01 -10.63 15.09
N PRO A 602 -14.34 -11.84 14.58
CA PRO A 602 -14.74 -12.05 13.19
C PRO A 602 -16.06 -11.35 12.83
N ASP A 603 -17.02 -11.35 13.77
CA ASP A 603 -18.39 -10.92 13.52
C ASP A 603 -18.57 -9.39 13.68
N THR A 604 -17.62 -8.74 14.36
CA THR A 604 -17.56 -7.29 14.58
C THR A 604 -16.29 -6.69 13.96
N PRO A 605 -16.24 -6.50 12.63
CA PRO A 605 -15.21 -5.68 12.00
C PRO A 605 -15.24 -4.26 12.59
N PRO A 606 -14.08 -3.63 12.82
CA PRO A 606 -14.00 -2.36 13.54
C PRO A 606 -14.73 -1.25 12.77
N LEU A 607 -15.70 -0.62 13.44
CA LEU A 607 -16.51 0.49 12.95
C LEU A 607 -15.66 1.75 12.69
N CYS A 608 -14.88 1.73 11.61
CA CYS A 608 -14.08 2.85 11.17
C CYS A 608 -14.95 3.78 10.29
N PRO A 609 -15.23 5.03 10.70
CA PRO A 609 -16.10 5.94 9.93
C PRO A 609 -15.62 6.24 8.50
N LYS A 610 -14.37 5.90 8.18
CA LYS A 610 -13.77 6.01 6.85
C LYS A 610 -14.09 4.84 5.90
N PHE A 611 -14.70 3.75 6.38
CA PHE A 611 -14.86 2.51 5.59
C PHE A 611 -16.26 1.88 5.63
N ASN A 612 -17.13 2.27 6.56
CA ASN A 612 -18.50 1.73 6.67
C ASN A 612 -19.29 1.78 5.34
N ALA A 613 -19.09 2.77 4.47
CA ALA A 613 -19.83 2.90 3.20
C ALA A 613 -19.47 1.87 2.12
N ASP A 614 -18.25 1.33 2.13
CA ASP A 614 -17.86 0.21 1.25
C ASP A 614 -18.21 -1.11 1.92
N MET A 615 -17.92 -1.25 3.22
CA MET A 615 -18.16 -2.51 3.93
C MET A 615 -19.66 -2.82 4.07
N ALA A 616 -20.50 -1.79 4.26
CA ALA A 616 -21.95 -1.94 4.19
C ALA A 616 -22.41 -2.35 2.79
N ARG A 617 -21.85 -1.76 1.71
CA ARG A 617 -22.16 -2.22 0.34
C ARG A 617 -21.74 -3.67 0.11
N THR A 618 -20.57 -4.11 0.57
CA THR A 618 -20.15 -5.52 0.44
C THR A 618 -21.02 -6.46 1.29
N MET A 619 -21.47 -6.05 2.49
CA MET A 619 -22.35 -6.88 3.32
C MET A 619 -23.79 -6.92 2.81
N ASP A 620 -24.32 -5.79 2.32
CA ASP A 620 -25.60 -5.69 1.62
C ASP A 620 -25.56 -6.51 0.32
N GLU A 621 -24.47 -6.45 -0.46
CA GLU A 621 -24.26 -7.30 -1.64
C GLU A 621 -24.20 -8.79 -1.28
N ILE A 622 -23.55 -9.18 -0.17
CA ILE A 622 -23.53 -10.56 0.34
C ILE A 622 -24.92 -11.00 0.84
N GLN A 623 -25.69 -10.11 1.48
CA GLN A 623 -27.07 -10.38 1.91
C GLN A 623 -28.01 -10.52 0.71
N ARG A 624 -27.96 -9.58 -0.25
CA ARG A 624 -28.68 -9.66 -1.53
C ARG A 624 -28.30 -10.91 -2.33
N GLN A 625 -27.03 -11.33 -2.33
CA GLN A 625 -26.59 -12.58 -2.96
C GLN A 625 -27.29 -13.80 -2.33
N LYS A 626 -27.40 -13.85 -1.00
CA LYS A 626 -28.16 -14.90 -0.31
C LYS A 626 -29.65 -14.84 -0.67
N PHE A 627 -30.30 -13.68 -0.52
CA PHE A 627 -31.73 -13.53 -0.79
C PHE A 627 -32.11 -13.77 -2.25
N ALA A 628 -31.30 -13.32 -3.22
CA ALA A 628 -31.53 -13.57 -4.64
C ALA A 628 -31.38 -15.04 -5.00
N HIS A 629 -30.41 -15.75 -4.40
CA HIS A 629 -30.27 -17.19 -4.58
C HIS A 629 -31.48 -17.95 -4.01
N THR A 630 -31.91 -17.62 -2.79
CA THR A 630 -33.13 -18.20 -2.19
C THR A 630 -34.38 -17.92 -3.04
N ARG A 631 -34.58 -16.67 -3.49
CA ARG A 631 -35.73 -16.28 -4.32
C ARG A 631 -35.73 -16.96 -5.70
N PHE A 632 -34.56 -17.15 -6.31
CA PHE A 632 -34.45 -17.87 -7.57
C PHE A 632 -34.73 -19.36 -7.40
N ILE A 633 -34.30 -19.97 -6.27
CA ILE A 633 -34.66 -21.36 -5.94
C ILE A 633 -36.17 -21.49 -5.78
N THR A 634 -36.82 -20.63 -4.97
CA THR A 634 -38.28 -20.72 -4.76
C THR A 634 -39.09 -20.41 -6.01
N GLN A 635 -38.67 -19.45 -6.84
CA GLN A 635 -39.30 -19.23 -8.14
C GLN A 635 -39.11 -20.42 -9.09
N LYS A 636 -37.99 -21.13 -9.04
CA LYS A 636 -37.77 -22.32 -9.88
C LYS A 636 -38.55 -23.54 -9.39
N THR A 637 -38.71 -23.77 -8.08
CA THR A 637 -39.60 -24.83 -7.58
C THR A 637 -41.07 -24.50 -7.83
N LEU A 638 -41.50 -23.26 -7.61
CA LEU A 638 -42.86 -22.84 -7.97
C LEU A 638 -43.14 -23.01 -9.47
N ALA A 639 -42.20 -22.67 -10.35
CA ALA A 639 -42.35 -22.89 -11.79
C ALA A 639 -42.33 -24.38 -12.19
N ALA A 640 -41.64 -25.24 -11.44
CA ALA A 640 -41.64 -26.69 -11.67
C ALA A 640 -42.98 -27.31 -11.26
N SER A 641 -43.47 -27.02 -10.04
CA SER A 641 -44.76 -27.53 -9.58
C SER A 641 -45.97 -26.91 -10.30
N ALA A 642 -45.82 -25.70 -10.86
CA ALA A 642 -46.81 -25.15 -11.80
C ALA A 642 -46.82 -25.90 -13.15
N LEU A 643 -45.68 -26.45 -13.59
CA LEU A 643 -45.62 -27.34 -14.76
C LEU A 643 -46.28 -28.69 -14.45
N GLU A 644 -45.94 -29.32 -13.32
CA GLU A 644 -46.60 -30.56 -12.85
C GLU A 644 -48.12 -30.39 -12.74
N ALA A 645 -48.60 -29.23 -12.24
CA ALA A 645 -50.03 -28.93 -12.17
C ALA A 645 -50.69 -28.74 -13.55
N LEU A 646 -49.98 -28.16 -14.52
CA LEU A 646 -50.46 -28.01 -15.91
C LEU A 646 -50.46 -29.34 -16.68
N GLU A 647 -49.50 -30.22 -16.41
CA GLU A 647 -49.46 -31.58 -16.98
C GLU A 647 -50.50 -32.52 -16.35
N ALA A 648 -50.99 -32.20 -15.14
CA ALA A 648 -51.95 -33.02 -14.39
C ALA A 648 -53.44 -32.79 -14.73
N ASN A 649 -53.83 -31.63 -15.31
CA ASN A 649 -55.22 -31.35 -15.68
C ASN A 649 -55.30 -30.41 -16.91
N PRO A 650 -55.45 -30.94 -18.14
CA PRO A 650 -55.43 -30.16 -19.39
C PRO A 650 -56.80 -29.55 -19.76
N GLY A 651 -57.68 -29.29 -18.80
CA GLY A 651 -59.08 -28.92 -19.05
C GLY A 651 -59.68 -27.98 -18.01
N ASP A 652 -59.29 -26.70 -18.07
CA ASP A 652 -60.19 -25.53 -17.93
C ASP A 652 -59.37 -24.23 -18.04
N ILE A 653 -59.65 -23.42 -19.07
CA ILE A 653 -59.03 -22.10 -19.28
C ILE A 653 -60.12 -21.06 -19.52
N PRO A 654 -60.48 -20.22 -18.54
CA PRO A 654 -61.35 -19.07 -18.76
C PRO A 654 -60.62 -17.99 -19.57
N PRO A 655 -61.32 -17.21 -20.42
CA PRO A 655 -60.70 -16.19 -21.25
C PRO A 655 -60.15 -15.03 -20.40
N VAL A 656 -58.93 -14.59 -20.71
CA VAL A 656 -58.29 -13.43 -20.06
C VAL A 656 -58.69 -12.15 -20.80
N ASP A 657 -59.51 -11.32 -20.16
CA ASP A 657 -59.76 -9.94 -20.59
C ASP A 657 -58.49 -9.07 -20.37
N VAL A 658 -58.24 -8.14 -21.29
CA VAL A 658 -56.99 -7.39 -21.43
C VAL A 658 -57.22 -5.88 -21.24
N THR A 659 -58.10 -5.48 -20.31
CA THR A 659 -58.37 -4.05 -20.02
C THR A 659 -58.53 -3.69 -18.53
N SER A 660 -57.43 -3.57 -17.76
CA SER A 660 -57.34 -2.67 -16.58
C SER A 660 -55.92 -2.57 -15.97
N PRO A 661 -55.62 -1.52 -15.16
CA PRO A 661 -54.24 -1.13 -14.85
C PRO A 661 -53.62 -1.75 -13.57
N VAL A 662 -52.30 -1.60 -13.50
CA VAL A 662 -51.37 -2.00 -12.42
C VAL A 662 -51.89 -1.78 -10.99
N LEU A 663 -52.02 -2.87 -10.22
CA LEU A 663 -52.21 -2.81 -8.76
C LEU A 663 -50.95 -2.27 -8.07
N ASN A 664 -51.06 -1.06 -7.54
CA ASN A 664 -49.96 -0.32 -6.94
C ASN A 664 -49.85 -0.64 -5.44
N VAL A 665 -49.05 -1.66 -5.07
CA VAL A 665 -48.87 -2.09 -3.67
C VAL A 665 -47.97 -1.10 -2.91
N GLY A 666 -48.57 -0.03 -2.41
CA GLY A 666 -47.89 1.01 -1.64
C GLY A 666 -47.48 0.56 -0.24
N PHE A 667 -46.19 0.69 0.10
CA PHE A 667 -45.71 0.54 1.47
C PHE A 667 -45.95 1.83 2.27
N THR A 668 -46.83 1.79 3.26
CA THR A 668 -46.99 2.86 4.26
C THR A 668 -45.82 2.87 5.25
N PRO A 669 -45.18 4.03 5.52
CA PRO A 669 -44.18 4.12 6.58
C PRO A 669 -44.83 4.02 7.98
N PRO A 670 -44.09 3.57 9.01
CA PRO A 670 -44.60 3.54 10.38
C PRO A 670 -44.85 4.97 10.90
N LYS A 671 -46.00 5.17 11.57
CA LYS A 671 -46.36 6.46 12.16
C LYS A 671 -45.48 6.80 13.37
N HIS A 672 -45.20 8.08 13.56
CA HIS A 672 -44.57 8.60 14.77
C HIS A 672 -45.44 8.34 16.01
N ALA A 673 -44.79 8.11 17.15
CA ALA A 673 -45.45 8.12 18.46
C ALA A 673 -45.91 9.55 18.82
N PRO A 674 -47.07 9.72 19.48
CA PRO A 674 -47.50 11.02 19.97
C PRO A 674 -46.70 11.44 21.21
N SER A 675 -46.40 12.73 21.32
CA SER A 675 -45.95 13.36 22.56
C SER A 675 -47.12 13.60 23.50
N CYS A 676 -46.93 13.34 24.79
CA CYS A 676 -47.70 13.98 25.86
C CYS A 676 -46.73 14.40 26.97
N ASP A 677 -47.04 15.55 27.57
CA ASP A 677 -46.26 16.22 28.61
C ASP A 677 -46.93 15.99 29.99
N ILE A 678 -46.60 16.81 30.99
CA ILE A 678 -47.22 16.95 32.31
C ILE A 678 -46.66 16.01 33.39
N THR A 679 -45.61 16.52 34.02
CA THR A 679 -45.35 16.50 35.48
C THR A 679 -46.39 15.85 36.40
N ARG A 680 -46.01 14.75 37.08
CA ARG A 680 -46.35 14.49 38.50
C ARG A 680 -45.50 13.39 39.16
N ARG A 681 -45.03 13.67 40.37
CA ARG A 681 -44.72 12.67 41.44
C ARG A 681 -46.06 12.22 42.07
N PRO A 682 -46.19 11.09 42.82
CA PRO A 682 -45.19 10.60 43.77
C PRO A 682 -45.12 9.07 44.05
N SER A 683 -44.32 8.76 45.09
CA SER A 683 -44.42 7.59 45.98
C SER A 683 -43.88 6.24 45.50
N ALA A 684 -43.47 5.45 46.49
CA ALA A 684 -43.00 4.08 46.35
C ALA A 684 -43.94 3.14 47.11
N ASN A 685 -44.02 1.86 46.71
CA ASN A 685 -43.83 0.75 47.65
C ASN A 685 -43.85 -0.66 47.01
N ARG A 686 -43.02 -1.53 47.60
CA ARG A 686 -43.17 -2.99 47.76
C ARG A 686 -43.01 -3.98 46.58
N ALA A 687 -42.77 -5.21 47.02
CA ALA A 687 -42.84 -6.52 46.33
C ALA A 687 -41.81 -6.78 45.21
N VAL A 688 -40.80 -7.57 45.56
CA VAL A 688 -40.07 -8.43 44.62
C VAL A 688 -40.72 -9.81 44.71
N ASP A 689 -41.13 -10.37 43.57
CA ASP A 689 -41.50 -11.78 43.45
C ASP A 689 -40.80 -12.40 42.23
N THR A 690 -40.14 -13.53 42.46
CA THR A 690 -39.38 -14.28 41.44
C THR A 690 -40.23 -15.38 40.82
N VAL A 691 -40.41 -15.35 39.50
CA VAL A 691 -41.04 -16.43 38.72
C VAL A 691 -40.09 -16.90 37.61
N GLN A 692 -40.02 -18.21 37.41
CA GLN A 692 -39.13 -18.86 36.44
C GLN A 692 -39.68 -18.78 35.00
N PRO A 693 -38.81 -18.78 33.97
CA PRO A 693 -39.24 -19.01 32.59
C PRO A 693 -39.66 -20.50 32.37
N PRO A 694 -40.66 -20.78 31.51
CA PRO A 694 -41.25 -22.11 31.37
C PRO A 694 -40.41 -23.10 30.54
N LEU A 695 -40.69 -24.38 30.75
CA LEU A 695 -40.09 -25.54 30.06
C LEU A 695 -40.66 -25.73 28.64
N LEU A 696 -39.90 -26.40 27.78
CA LEU A 696 -40.35 -26.93 26.49
C LEU A 696 -40.69 -28.43 26.64
N PRO A 697 -41.69 -28.96 25.90
CA PRO A 697 -42.14 -30.35 26.04
C PRO A 697 -41.28 -31.35 25.24
N ASP A 698 -41.16 -32.57 25.77
CA ASP A 698 -40.46 -33.69 25.14
C ASP A 698 -41.25 -34.36 24.00
N MET A 699 -40.53 -34.97 23.05
CA MET A 699 -41.04 -35.98 22.10
C MET A 699 -40.01 -37.11 21.95
N PRO A 700 -40.45 -38.36 21.68
CA PRO A 700 -39.75 -39.55 22.20
C PRO A 700 -38.59 -40.08 21.36
N ILE A 701 -37.72 -40.84 22.04
CA ILE A 701 -36.59 -41.58 21.47
C ILE A 701 -37.09 -42.96 20.98
N ILE A 702 -36.69 -43.35 19.77
CA ILE A 702 -36.74 -44.73 19.29
C ILE A 702 -35.32 -45.13 18.85
N MET A 703 -34.74 -46.11 19.55
CA MET A 703 -33.52 -46.81 19.13
C MET A 703 -33.89 -48.01 18.24
N PRO A 704 -32.99 -48.40 17.34
CA PRO A 704 -32.59 -49.81 17.32
C PRO A 704 -31.06 -50.00 17.30
N ASP A 705 -30.61 -51.12 17.86
CA ASP A 705 -29.21 -51.47 18.04
C ASP A 705 -28.47 -51.86 16.74
N HIS A 706 -27.18 -51.55 16.66
CA HIS A 706 -26.10 -52.52 16.92
C HIS A 706 -24.70 -51.95 16.59
N LEU A 707 -23.66 -52.54 17.18
CA LEU A 707 -22.27 -52.11 16.99
C LEU A 707 -21.67 -52.62 15.67
N ALA A 708 -21.15 -51.69 14.86
CA ALA A 708 -20.12 -51.99 13.85
C ALA A 708 -19.15 -50.80 13.70
N SER A 709 -17.88 -51.02 14.02
CA SER A 709 -16.83 -49.99 13.85
C SER A 709 -16.49 -49.80 12.37
N SER A 710 -16.81 -48.64 11.80
CA SER A 710 -16.36 -48.26 10.45
C SER A 710 -15.45 -47.02 10.50
N ALA A 711 -14.24 -47.17 9.96
CA ALA A 711 -13.22 -46.14 9.99
C ALA A 711 -13.59 -44.89 9.15
N PRO A 712 -13.13 -43.68 9.52
CA PRO A 712 -13.47 -42.45 8.80
C PRO A 712 -13.02 -42.48 7.34
N LYS A 713 -13.97 -42.27 6.42
CA LYS A 713 -13.76 -42.29 4.97
C LYS A 713 -12.62 -41.32 4.56
N PRO A 714 -11.66 -41.74 3.70
CA PRO A 714 -10.52 -40.91 3.34
C PRO A 714 -10.94 -39.70 2.50
N ARG A 715 -10.29 -38.55 2.75
CA ARG A 715 -10.53 -37.31 2.00
C ARG A 715 -10.20 -37.48 0.51
N PRO A 716 -10.91 -36.80 -0.41
CA PRO A 716 -10.62 -36.86 -1.84
C PRO A 716 -9.18 -36.40 -2.12
N LYS A 717 -8.42 -37.23 -2.86
CA LYS A 717 -7.02 -36.97 -3.20
C LYS A 717 -6.92 -35.72 -4.09
N SER A 718 -6.09 -34.75 -3.72
CA SER A 718 -5.86 -33.56 -4.54
C SER A 718 -5.16 -33.92 -5.85
N LYS A 719 -5.60 -33.36 -6.99
CA LYS A 719 -4.92 -33.49 -8.30
C LYS A 719 -3.65 -32.62 -8.39
N PHE A 720 -2.73 -32.81 -7.46
CA PHE A 720 -1.33 -32.41 -7.56
C PHE A 720 -0.50 -33.70 -7.46
N GLY A 721 0.51 -33.84 -8.32
CA GLY A 721 1.30 -35.05 -8.43
C GLY A 721 1.87 -35.52 -7.09
N ALA A 722 1.83 -36.83 -6.84
CA ALA A 722 2.36 -37.40 -5.62
C ALA A 722 3.87 -37.09 -5.50
N PHE A 723 4.33 -36.75 -4.28
CA PHE A 723 5.75 -36.65 -4.02
C PHE A 723 6.39 -38.04 -4.17
N HIS A 724 7.08 -38.29 -5.29
CA HIS A 724 7.84 -39.54 -5.47
C HIS A 724 8.90 -39.65 -4.37
N THR A 725 8.68 -40.61 -3.47
CA THR A 725 9.69 -41.03 -2.51
C THR A 725 10.65 -41.97 -3.23
N TYR A 726 11.79 -41.47 -3.68
CA TYR A 726 12.81 -42.23 -4.44
C TYR A 726 13.37 -43.48 -3.71
N ARG A 727 12.92 -43.74 -2.47
CA ARG A 727 13.07 -45.02 -1.76
C ARG A 727 12.40 -46.18 -2.50
N ARG A 728 11.25 -45.93 -3.13
CA ARG A 728 10.55 -46.91 -4.00
C ARG A 728 11.26 -47.04 -5.36
N ARG A 729 11.11 -48.21 -5.99
CA ARG A 729 11.47 -48.46 -7.41
C ARG A 729 10.70 -47.46 -8.30
N PHE A 730 11.25 -47.11 -9.46
CA PHE A 730 10.41 -46.54 -10.51
C PHE A 730 9.41 -47.58 -11.04
N GLU A 731 8.27 -47.10 -11.54
CA GLU A 731 7.30 -47.90 -12.31
C GLU A 731 7.78 -48.12 -13.75
N ASP A 732 8.72 -47.29 -14.20
CA ASP A 732 9.46 -47.39 -15.45
C ASP A 732 10.76 -48.17 -15.22
N ASP A 733 10.84 -49.38 -15.79
CA ASP A 733 11.97 -50.29 -15.60
C ASP A 733 13.24 -49.86 -16.34
N ALA A 734 13.14 -49.09 -17.43
CA ALA A 734 14.32 -48.52 -18.08
C ALA A 734 14.95 -47.45 -17.18
N LYS A 735 14.14 -46.60 -16.53
CA LYS A 735 14.61 -45.62 -15.54
C LYS A 735 15.15 -46.27 -14.27
N GLU A 736 14.55 -47.35 -13.77
CA GLU A 736 15.15 -48.09 -12.66
C GLU A 736 16.50 -48.70 -13.07
N ALA A 737 16.57 -49.39 -14.22
CA ALA A 737 17.81 -49.98 -14.74
C ALA A 737 18.93 -48.94 -14.90
N LEU A 738 18.60 -47.76 -15.43
CA LEU A 738 19.53 -46.63 -15.53
C LEU A 738 19.99 -46.15 -14.14
N ALA A 739 19.10 -46.11 -13.15
CA ALA A 739 19.45 -45.79 -11.76
C ALA A 739 20.33 -46.87 -11.10
N ILE A 740 20.17 -48.15 -11.45
CA ILE A 740 21.09 -49.24 -11.04
C ILE A 740 22.47 -49.00 -11.65
N ARG A 741 22.53 -48.81 -12.98
CA ARG A 741 23.78 -48.59 -13.74
C ARG A 741 24.56 -47.39 -13.22
N LEU A 742 23.86 -46.26 -13.01
CA LEU A 742 24.45 -45.04 -12.45
C LEU A 742 24.98 -45.23 -11.03
N GLN A 743 24.26 -45.96 -10.16
CA GLN A 743 24.73 -46.25 -8.82
C GLN A 743 25.99 -47.13 -8.84
N LYS A 744 25.99 -48.18 -9.67
CA LYS A 744 27.12 -49.12 -9.80
C LYS A 744 28.37 -48.42 -10.33
N ALA A 745 28.28 -47.74 -11.47
CA ALA A 745 29.41 -47.08 -12.12
C ALA A 745 30.10 -46.00 -11.24
N ILE A 746 29.36 -45.40 -10.30
CA ILE A 746 29.90 -44.46 -9.31
C ILE A 746 30.57 -45.20 -8.13
N ASN A 747 29.92 -46.25 -7.60
CA ASN A 747 30.39 -46.93 -6.39
C ASN A 747 31.59 -47.86 -6.65
N ASP A 748 31.64 -48.50 -7.82
CA ASP A 748 32.74 -49.37 -8.24
C ASP A 748 34.05 -48.57 -8.43
N ARG A 749 33.95 -47.24 -8.59
CA ARG A 749 35.08 -46.31 -8.74
C ARG A 749 35.50 -45.62 -7.44
N THR A 750 35.03 -46.05 -6.28
CA THR A 750 35.50 -45.49 -5.00
C THR A 750 35.51 -46.46 -3.84
N THR A 751 36.67 -46.55 -3.19
CA THR A 751 36.88 -47.28 -1.92
C THR A 751 36.34 -46.52 -0.71
N ASP A 752 36.26 -45.19 -0.79
CA ASP A 752 35.75 -44.34 0.29
C ASP A 752 34.21 -44.41 0.38
N LYS A 753 33.71 -44.78 1.56
CA LYS A 753 32.29 -44.81 1.90
C LYS A 753 31.63 -43.42 1.77
N ALA A 754 32.36 -42.33 2.03
CA ALA A 754 31.84 -40.96 1.94
C ALA A 754 31.69 -40.45 0.51
N HIS A 755 32.18 -41.18 -0.50
CA HIS A 755 32.05 -40.81 -1.92
C HIS A 755 31.16 -41.77 -2.72
N ARG A 756 30.49 -42.73 -2.06
CA ARG A 756 29.47 -43.61 -2.63
C ARG A 756 28.09 -42.96 -2.67
N ILE A 757 27.23 -43.45 -3.57
CA ILE A 757 25.84 -42.99 -3.76
C ILE A 757 24.81 -44.08 -3.41
N THR A 758 23.72 -43.67 -2.76
CA THR A 758 22.57 -44.52 -2.45
C THR A 758 21.64 -44.67 -3.66
N ARG A 759 20.90 -45.79 -3.77
CA ARG A 759 19.91 -45.99 -4.85
C ARG A 759 18.86 -44.88 -4.89
N GLU A 760 18.39 -44.42 -3.72
CA GLU A 760 17.49 -43.26 -3.57
C GLU A 760 18.09 -41.98 -4.21
N SER A 761 19.40 -41.77 -4.05
CA SER A 761 20.09 -40.62 -4.65
C SER A 761 20.35 -40.79 -6.14
N ALA A 762 20.62 -42.00 -6.62
CA ALA A 762 20.78 -42.29 -8.06
C ALA A 762 19.44 -42.11 -8.81
N ARG A 763 18.33 -42.65 -8.28
CA ARG A 763 16.98 -42.43 -8.82
C ARG A 763 16.63 -40.94 -8.89
N ARG A 764 16.92 -40.18 -7.85
CA ARG A 764 16.73 -38.71 -7.81
C ARG A 764 17.57 -37.93 -8.84
N LEU A 765 18.62 -38.53 -9.41
CA LEU A 765 19.32 -37.98 -10.58
C LEU A 765 18.59 -38.39 -11.87
N VAL A 766 18.19 -39.66 -12.02
CA VAL A 766 17.45 -40.17 -13.18
C VAL A 766 16.09 -39.48 -13.39
N ASP A 767 15.40 -39.07 -12.32
CA ASP A 767 14.16 -38.30 -12.39
C ASP A 767 14.37 -36.84 -12.87
N ARG A 768 15.59 -36.30 -12.69
CA ARG A 768 15.90 -34.87 -12.88
C ARG A 768 16.60 -34.56 -14.20
N TYR A 769 17.34 -35.51 -14.73
CA TYR A 769 18.19 -35.34 -15.90
C TYR A 769 17.77 -36.34 -16.98
N SER A 770 17.77 -35.91 -18.25
CA SER A 770 17.42 -36.80 -19.36
C SER A 770 18.39 -37.99 -19.43
N GLU A 771 17.89 -39.14 -19.93
CA GLU A 771 18.71 -40.33 -20.10
C GLU A 771 19.98 -40.05 -20.93
N PHE A 772 19.86 -39.28 -22.01
CA PHE A 772 20.99 -38.84 -22.82
C PHE A 772 22.06 -38.11 -21.99
N ALA A 773 21.66 -37.17 -21.14
CA ALA A 773 22.60 -36.44 -20.28
C ALA A 773 23.28 -37.34 -19.23
N ILE A 774 22.61 -38.40 -18.77
CA ILE A 774 23.17 -39.38 -17.83
C ILE A 774 24.12 -40.34 -18.55
N ASN A 775 23.78 -40.78 -19.76
CA ASN A 775 24.62 -41.67 -20.55
C ASN A 775 25.89 -40.95 -21.05
N ASP A 776 25.82 -39.67 -21.44
CA ASP A 776 27.02 -38.87 -21.72
C ASP A 776 27.82 -38.58 -20.44
N ALA A 777 27.17 -38.33 -19.30
CA ALA A 777 27.87 -38.17 -18.02
C ALA A 777 28.66 -39.43 -17.61
N LEU A 778 28.10 -40.63 -17.84
CA LEU A 778 28.81 -41.90 -17.66
C LEU A 778 29.99 -42.02 -18.63
N ARG A 779 29.77 -41.79 -19.94
CA ARG A 779 30.83 -41.81 -20.97
C ARG A 779 31.99 -40.83 -20.68
N LEU A 780 31.69 -39.65 -20.13
CA LEU A 780 32.68 -38.66 -19.69
C LEU A 780 33.38 -39.02 -18.37
N MET A 781 32.80 -39.93 -17.57
CA MET A 781 33.42 -40.52 -16.39
C MET A 781 34.27 -41.75 -16.76
N ASP A 782 33.91 -42.47 -17.82
CA ASP A 782 34.65 -43.62 -18.36
C ASP A 782 35.93 -43.19 -19.08
N SER A 783 35.87 -42.10 -19.85
CA SER A 783 37.01 -41.60 -20.65
C SER A 783 38.09 -40.85 -19.83
N ARG A 784 37.87 -40.62 -18.53
CA ARG A 784 38.78 -39.84 -17.67
C ARG A 784 39.39 -40.69 -16.56
N LYS A 785 40.73 -40.79 -16.57
CA LYS A 785 41.52 -41.38 -15.49
C LYS A 785 41.56 -40.45 -14.26
N ASN A 786 41.84 -41.01 -13.09
CA ASN A 786 42.12 -40.30 -11.82
C ASN A 786 40.99 -39.41 -11.24
N ILE A 787 39.72 -39.82 -11.38
CA ILE A 787 38.58 -39.11 -10.75
C ILE A 787 38.51 -39.42 -9.25
N THR A 788 38.97 -38.50 -8.40
CA THR A 788 38.98 -38.67 -6.93
C THR A 788 37.59 -38.63 -6.27
N LYS A 789 36.61 -37.97 -6.89
CA LYS A 789 35.25 -37.77 -6.32
C LYS A 789 34.15 -38.02 -7.36
N PRO A 790 33.82 -39.28 -7.70
CA PRO A 790 32.93 -39.61 -8.82
C PRO A 790 31.52 -39.01 -8.70
N VAL A 791 30.91 -39.02 -7.50
CA VAL A 791 29.62 -38.33 -7.24
C VAL A 791 29.69 -36.83 -7.54
N GLY A 792 30.79 -36.17 -7.16
CA GLY A 792 31.01 -34.74 -7.39
C GLY A 792 31.20 -34.43 -8.87
N PHE A 793 31.96 -35.27 -9.59
CA PHE A 793 32.16 -35.16 -11.03
C PHE A 793 30.84 -35.28 -11.80
N ILE A 794 30.12 -36.40 -11.63
CA ILE A 794 28.80 -36.63 -12.28
C ILE A 794 27.81 -35.51 -11.95
N SER A 795 27.72 -35.11 -10.68
CA SER A 795 26.85 -33.99 -10.25
C SER A 795 27.21 -32.66 -10.90
N THR A 796 28.46 -32.48 -11.35
CA THR A 796 28.93 -31.26 -12.02
C THR A 796 28.60 -31.29 -13.51
N VAL A 797 28.86 -32.39 -14.23
CA VAL A 797 28.55 -32.45 -15.68
C VAL A 797 27.04 -32.45 -15.92
N LEU A 798 26.24 -33.11 -15.07
CA LEU A 798 24.78 -33.05 -15.13
C LEU A 798 24.23 -31.63 -14.88
N ARG A 799 24.86 -30.84 -14.00
CA ARG A 799 24.50 -29.42 -13.84
C ARG A 799 24.94 -28.55 -15.02
N ALA A 800 25.96 -28.97 -15.78
CA ALA A 800 26.41 -28.28 -16.97
C ALA A 800 25.51 -28.57 -18.19
N SER A 801 24.95 -29.78 -18.32
CA SER A 801 23.98 -30.10 -19.38
C SER A 801 22.67 -29.32 -19.21
N LEU A 802 22.14 -29.17 -17.99
CA LEU A 802 21.00 -28.27 -17.67
C LEU A 802 21.28 -26.76 -17.86
N ARG A 803 22.45 -26.38 -18.38
CA ARG A 803 22.76 -25.00 -18.82
C ARG A 803 23.01 -24.89 -20.33
N ARG A 804 22.90 -26.00 -21.06
CA ARG A 804 23.03 -26.11 -22.53
C ARG A 804 21.71 -26.50 -23.21
N THR A 805 20.65 -26.65 -22.41
CA THR A 805 19.25 -26.91 -22.76
C THR A 805 18.38 -25.87 -22.08
#